data_AF-A0A4R5UQB9-F1
#
_entry.id   AF-A0A4R5UQB9-F1
#
_cell.length_a   1.000
_cell.length_b   1.000
_cell.length_c   1.000
_cell.angle_alpha   90.00
_cell.angle_beta   90.00
_cell.angle_gamma   90.00
#
_symmetry.space_group_name_H-M   'P 1'
#
loop_
_entity.id
_entity.type
_entity.pdbx_description
1 polymer ?
#
loop_
_entity_poly.entity_id
_entity_poly.type
_entity_poly.pdbx_seq_one_letter_code
_entity_poly.pdbx_strand_id
1 'polypeptide(L)'
;MEIIIAFGQYLLSLPFSMQVRVSAFYLCCTVVLAGAIWLARGRPAPFLSWLLPRAVYRHRSNLLDIGLFLTHNLASFLGVFGALMFTPAVAHWVLGLLGGAAEGGLPITWGRSLAATVLIVMASDFCKYWAHRIHHEWKLLWPFHAVHHSADVLTPLTVMRAHPVESIVRNLLISGLVGVVQALILVLLVGRIDLVTIAGANALYFLFNTLGANLRHSHIWLSYGYVLEHILISPAQHQVHHSVDVRHHDKNYGAIFALWDWMFGTLYVPRSRETLTFGIADAAGQRTEQPHQTLGQALFKPFAESWEALSARLPRRNGAPLEDAMTPGFSLWLDTLRAAAALCVLFGHMAHIRFTGGDYYFLREINIASDAVIVFFVLSGVVIAYTAGRDGSLGRYAFNRVTRLYSVLIPALVLTLAFDAIGTRIDMSAYPADYYGVLPLWEFLARGLSFSNEWQGLTERVRLGTNGPLWSLSYEVGFYMLFGAALFLRGALRWVMLALIALVVGLPVLALLPAWLMGVAVWSLGGRLARIAPARAWPLALLPVGCLILLKIAGLDRLLTLVTIHALAPVSHHALLAYSDEVLWNTVIGACVALHLLGVRHIADGRASTVPGIAARTVRWVAGASFSIYVVHYPTLHLLDATLPETLPGYDLWLLGLTLGTCFAFAALFERPLKRIRALCTPLWVAAARALAPRRARAARAARSAGSGSRRGSPPSGSAGCRRA
;
A
#
# COMPACT_ATOMS: atom_id res chain seq x y z
N MET A 1 -10.52 0.05 26.72
CA MET A 1 -10.35 -0.91 27.84
C MET A 1 -10.76 -2.32 27.41
N GLU A 2 -11.95 -2.50 26.83
CA GLU A 2 -12.46 -3.80 26.34
C GLU A 2 -11.52 -4.51 25.36
N ILE A 3 -10.98 -3.81 24.35
CA ILE A 3 -10.00 -4.39 23.39
C ILE A 3 -8.77 -4.98 24.10
N ILE A 4 -8.28 -4.33 25.16
CA ILE A 4 -7.11 -4.78 25.92
C ILE A 4 -7.46 -6.05 26.71
N ILE A 5 -8.65 -6.09 27.32
CA ILE A 5 -9.14 -7.27 28.06
C ILE A 5 -9.32 -8.45 27.09
N ALA A 6 -9.97 -8.22 25.94
CA ALA A 6 -10.17 -9.23 24.91
C ALA A 6 -8.85 -9.76 24.34
N PHE A 7 -7.87 -8.89 24.09
CA PHE A 7 -6.54 -9.31 23.67
C PHE A 7 -5.83 -10.13 24.76
N GLY A 8 -5.97 -9.73 26.03
CA GLY A 8 -5.46 -10.50 27.16
C GLY A 8 -6.07 -11.91 27.23
N GLN A 9 -7.39 -12.02 27.06
CA GLN A 9 -8.09 -13.31 27.00
C GLN A 9 -7.63 -14.17 25.80
N TYR A 10 -7.43 -13.55 24.63
CA TYR A 10 -6.87 -14.22 23.45
C TYR A 10 -5.49 -14.83 23.75
N LEU A 11 -4.58 -14.08 24.36
CA LEU A 11 -3.25 -14.58 24.73
C LEU A 11 -3.33 -15.72 25.76
N LEU A 12 -4.22 -15.60 26.74
CA LEU A 12 -4.44 -16.65 27.76
C LEU A 12 -5.06 -17.93 27.17
N SER A 13 -5.70 -17.85 26.00
CA SER A 13 -6.25 -19.03 25.32
C SER A 13 -5.22 -19.83 24.51
N LEU A 14 -4.10 -19.20 24.11
CA LEU A 14 -3.08 -19.82 23.25
C LEU A 14 -2.53 -21.15 23.80
N PRO A 15 -2.22 -21.29 25.10
CA PRO A 15 -1.73 -22.55 25.65
C PRO A 15 -2.70 -23.73 25.48
N PHE A 16 -3.99 -23.47 25.27
CA PHE A 16 -5.03 -24.50 25.15
C PHE A 16 -5.42 -24.80 23.69
N SER A 17 -4.88 -24.03 22.73
CA SER A 17 -5.20 -24.19 21.31
C SER A 17 -4.23 -25.14 20.62
N MET A 18 -4.74 -26.24 20.04
CA MET A 18 -3.93 -27.17 19.25
C MET A 18 -3.52 -26.61 17.88
N GLN A 19 -4.05 -25.44 17.48
CA GLN A 19 -3.68 -24.79 16.22
C GLN A 19 -2.34 -24.06 16.29
N VAL A 20 -1.84 -23.77 17.50
CA VAL A 20 -0.62 -22.98 17.70
C VAL A 20 0.49 -23.81 18.31
N ARG A 21 1.74 -23.58 17.87
CA ARG A 21 2.90 -24.37 18.31
C ARG A 21 3.26 -24.18 19.79
N VAL A 22 2.83 -23.06 20.36
CA VAL A 22 3.06 -22.70 21.78
C VAL A 22 2.01 -23.29 22.72
N SER A 23 1.16 -24.20 22.24
CA SER A 23 0.21 -24.92 23.09
C SER A 23 0.95 -25.67 24.21
N ALA A 24 0.34 -25.74 25.38
CA ALA A 24 0.88 -26.48 26.52
C ALA A 24 1.13 -27.96 26.16
N PHE A 25 0.26 -28.54 25.33
CA PHE A 25 0.43 -29.90 24.84
C PHE A 25 1.73 -30.09 24.03
N TYR A 26 1.97 -29.25 23.02
CA TYR A 26 3.20 -29.36 22.21
C TYR A 26 4.46 -29.02 23.02
N LEU A 27 4.36 -28.09 23.98
CA LEU A 27 5.45 -27.80 24.90
C LEU A 27 5.75 -29.01 25.80
N CYS A 28 4.73 -29.69 26.34
CA CYS A 28 4.91 -30.94 27.10
C CYS A 28 5.58 -32.03 26.26
N CYS A 29 5.14 -32.27 25.02
CA CYS A 29 5.80 -33.20 24.11
C CYS A 29 7.27 -32.83 23.88
N THR A 30 7.55 -31.52 23.75
CA THR A 30 8.91 -31.00 23.60
C THR A 30 9.77 -31.30 24.83
N VAL A 31 9.24 -31.12 26.04
CA VAL A 31 9.93 -31.45 27.30
C VAL A 31 10.21 -32.95 27.40
N VAL A 32 9.26 -33.80 27.02
CA VAL A 32 9.43 -35.26 27.00
C VAL A 32 10.53 -35.67 26.02
N LEU A 33 10.49 -35.17 24.78
CA LEU A 33 11.53 -35.43 23.78
C LEU A 33 12.91 -34.92 24.25
N ALA A 34 12.96 -33.71 24.82
CA ALA A 34 14.18 -33.17 25.40
C ALA A 34 14.71 -34.04 26.56
N GLY A 35 13.83 -34.58 27.40
CA GLY A 35 14.18 -35.53 28.46
C GLY A 35 14.77 -36.83 27.92
N ALA A 36 14.18 -37.40 26.87
CA ALA A 36 14.71 -38.57 26.19
C ALA A 36 16.11 -38.30 25.60
N ILE A 37 16.30 -37.16 24.93
CA ILE A 37 17.60 -36.73 24.39
C ILE A 37 18.63 -36.52 25.50
N TRP A 38 18.23 -35.92 26.62
CA TRP A 38 19.08 -35.70 27.78
C TRP A 38 19.56 -37.01 28.41
N LEU A 39 18.66 -37.99 28.57
CA LEU A 39 18.99 -39.34 29.03
C LEU A 39 19.93 -40.05 28.06
N ALA A 40 19.62 -40.03 26.76
CA ALA A 40 20.43 -40.65 25.72
C ALA A 40 21.86 -40.05 25.62
N ARG A 41 22.04 -38.80 26.08
CA ARG A 41 23.33 -38.12 26.14
C ARG A 41 24.07 -38.27 27.47
N GLY A 42 23.63 -39.17 28.35
CA GLY A 42 24.31 -39.43 29.62
C GLY A 42 24.17 -38.30 30.65
N ARG A 43 23.07 -37.54 30.60
CA ARG A 43 22.72 -36.51 31.61
C ARG A 43 23.81 -35.43 31.79
N PRO A 44 24.13 -34.66 30.74
CA PRO A 44 25.28 -33.74 30.73
C PRO A 44 25.26 -32.62 31.78
N ALA A 45 24.10 -32.31 32.34
CA ALA A 45 23.89 -31.34 33.42
C ALA A 45 22.52 -31.60 34.08
N PRO A 46 22.17 -30.99 35.24
CA PRO A 46 20.81 -31.09 35.79
C PRO A 46 19.74 -30.69 34.77
N PHE A 47 18.71 -31.52 34.59
CA PHE A 47 17.75 -31.42 33.48
C PHE A 47 17.19 -30.01 33.27
N LEU A 48 16.74 -29.34 34.32
CA LEU A 48 16.18 -27.97 34.22
C LEU A 48 17.22 -26.94 33.75
N SER A 49 18.46 -27.03 34.23
CA SER A 49 19.54 -26.12 33.81
C SER A 49 19.99 -26.38 32.38
N TRP A 50 19.86 -27.63 31.91
CA TRP A 50 20.14 -28.03 30.54
C TRP A 50 19.01 -27.66 29.58
N LEU A 51 17.75 -27.80 30.00
CA LEU A 51 16.56 -27.47 29.21
C LEU A 51 16.33 -25.95 29.11
N LEU A 52 16.57 -25.22 30.20
CA LEU A 52 16.34 -23.78 30.31
C LEU A 52 17.61 -23.02 30.71
N PRO A 53 18.70 -23.07 29.90
CA PRO A 53 19.94 -22.40 30.25
C PRO A 53 19.75 -20.88 30.32
N ARG A 54 20.20 -20.27 31.43
CA ARG A 54 20.07 -18.82 31.66
C ARG A 54 20.69 -17.98 30.54
N ALA A 55 21.78 -18.46 29.94
CA ALA A 55 22.46 -17.81 28.82
C ALA A 55 21.59 -17.67 27.56
N VAL A 56 20.59 -18.54 27.38
CA VAL A 56 19.65 -18.49 26.25
C VAL A 56 18.40 -17.69 26.64
N TYR A 57 17.72 -18.07 27.72
CA TYR A 57 16.40 -17.52 28.03
C TYR A 57 16.45 -16.10 28.64
N ARG A 58 17.57 -15.68 29.22
CA ARG A 58 17.79 -14.28 29.65
C ARG A 58 18.56 -13.45 28.61
N HIS A 59 18.86 -14.02 27.45
CA HIS A 59 19.55 -13.30 26.38
C HIS A 59 18.69 -12.16 25.85
N ARG A 60 19.30 -11.03 25.47
CA ARG A 60 18.58 -9.87 24.92
C ARG A 60 17.78 -10.23 23.66
N SER A 61 18.31 -11.13 22.83
CA SER A 61 17.59 -11.63 21.64
C SER A 61 16.27 -12.32 22.00
N ASN A 62 16.23 -13.11 23.08
CA ASN A 62 15.00 -13.77 23.52
C ASN A 62 13.97 -12.76 24.07
N LEU A 63 14.42 -11.69 24.74
CA LEU A 63 13.51 -10.62 25.18
C LEU A 63 12.86 -9.91 23.98
N LEU A 64 13.59 -9.72 22.88
CA LEU A 64 13.03 -9.20 21.64
C LEU A 64 12.04 -10.18 21.00
N ASP A 65 12.30 -11.49 21.04
CA ASP A 65 11.36 -12.52 20.56
C ASP A 65 10.01 -12.42 21.28
N ILE A 66 9.99 -12.13 22.60
CA ILE A 66 8.74 -11.88 23.34
C ILE A 66 8.01 -10.64 22.80
N GLY A 67 8.73 -9.53 22.55
CA GLY A 67 8.13 -8.32 22.00
C GLY A 67 7.53 -8.51 20.60
N LEU A 68 8.25 -9.25 19.74
CA LEU A 68 7.78 -9.61 18.39
C LEU A 68 6.63 -10.61 18.45
N PHE A 69 6.66 -11.57 19.37
CA PHE A 69 5.54 -12.49 19.63
C PHE A 69 4.26 -11.73 19.98
N LEU A 70 4.32 -10.77 20.90
CA LEU A 70 3.17 -9.94 21.27
C LEU A 70 2.69 -9.08 20.09
N THR A 71 3.63 -8.51 19.33
CA THR A 71 3.31 -7.69 18.15
C THR A 71 2.61 -8.51 17.06
N HIS A 72 3.12 -9.70 16.77
CA HIS A 72 2.53 -10.61 15.78
C HIS A 72 1.12 -11.05 16.20
N ASN A 73 0.96 -11.46 17.46
CA ASN A 73 -0.35 -11.87 17.99
C ASN A 73 -1.34 -10.70 18.05
N LEU A 74 -0.88 -9.48 18.34
CA LEU A 74 -1.73 -8.29 18.28
C LEU A 74 -2.18 -8.01 16.84
N ALA A 75 -1.28 -8.09 15.87
CA ALA A 75 -1.64 -7.94 14.46
C ALA A 75 -2.64 -9.01 14.00
N SER A 76 -2.46 -10.27 14.42
CA SER A 76 -3.42 -11.36 14.19
C SER A 76 -4.78 -11.08 14.85
N PHE A 77 -4.79 -10.65 16.11
CA PHE A 77 -6.00 -10.35 16.88
C PHE A 77 -6.79 -9.19 16.27
N LEU A 78 -6.09 -8.15 15.79
CA LEU A 78 -6.67 -7.02 15.07
C LEU A 78 -7.09 -7.39 13.63
N GLY A 79 -6.95 -8.65 13.23
CA GLY A 79 -7.38 -9.14 11.91
C GLY A 79 -6.44 -8.79 10.77
N VAL A 80 -5.27 -8.20 11.00
CA VAL A 80 -4.35 -7.73 9.93
C VAL A 80 -3.99 -8.85 8.95
N PHE A 81 -3.71 -10.05 9.47
CA PHE A 81 -3.39 -11.20 8.62
C PHE A 81 -4.64 -11.90 8.10
N GLY A 82 -5.73 -11.95 8.88
CA GLY A 82 -7.00 -12.55 8.46
C GLY A 82 -7.63 -11.80 7.29
N ALA A 83 -7.51 -10.46 7.29
CA ALA A 83 -7.90 -9.58 6.20
C ALA A 83 -7.15 -9.86 4.88
N LEU A 84 -6.08 -10.64 4.92
CA LEU A 84 -5.27 -10.99 3.75
C LEU A 84 -5.38 -12.47 3.39
N MET A 85 -6.27 -13.22 4.07
CA MET A 85 -6.56 -14.62 3.75
C MET A 85 -7.78 -14.68 2.84
N PHE A 86 -7.54 -14.99 1.56
CA PHE A 86 -8.57 -15.01 0.52
C PHE A 86 -8.69 -16.37 -0.19
N THR A 87 -8.15 -17.42 0.43
CA THR A 87 -8.22 -18.80 -0.07
C THR A 87 -9.63 -19.21 -0.52
N PRO A 88 -10.71 -18.96 0.28
CA PRO A 88 -12.07 -19.32 -0.14
C PRO A 88 -12.55 -18.52 -1.36
N ALA A 89 -12.15 -17.24 -1.47
CA ALA A 89 -12.52 -16.40 -2.60
C ALA A 89 -11.86 -16.87 -3.90
N VAL A 90 -10.56 -17.25 -3.85
CA VAL A 90 -9.89 -17.88 -5.00
C VAL A 90 -10.57 -19.19 -5.36
N ALA A 91 -10.86 -20.04 -4.36
CA ALA A 91 -11.52 -21.31 -4.61
C ALA A 91 -12.89 -21.10 -5.29
N HIS A 92 -13.69 -20.16 -4.81
CA HIS A 92 -14.99 -19.81 -5.39
C HIS A 92 -14.86 -19.28 -6.82
N TRP A 93 -13.89 -18.40 -7.08
CA TRP A 93 -13.64 -17.86 -8.41
C TRP A 93 -13.22 -18.95 -9.41
N VAL A 94 -12.29 -19.83 -9.02
CA VAL A 94 -11.87 -20.97 -9.85
C VAL A 94 -13.04 -21.92 -10.09
N LEU A 95 -13.88 -22.18 -9.08
CA LEU A 95 -15.10 -22.97 -9.27
C LEU A 95 -16.05 -22.33 -10.29
N GLY A 96 -16.24 -21.01 -10.23
CA GLY A 96 -17.04 -20.28 -11.22
C GLY A 96 -16.51 -20.45 -12.65
N LEU A 97 -15.18 -20.41 -12.83
CA LEU A 97 -14.55 -20.67 -14.13
C LEU A 97 -14.71 -22.11 -14.61
N LEU A 98 -14.79 -23.07 -13.69
CA LEU A 98 -14.94 -24.50 -13.99
C LEU A 98 -16.42 -24.92 -14.17
N GLY A 99 -17.37 -23.98 -14.15
CA GLY A 99 -18.79 -24.27 -14.32
C GLY A 99 -19.52 -24.65 -13.01
N GLY A 100 -18.93 -24.37 -11.85
CA GLY A 100 -19.48 -24.66 -10.53
C GLY A 100 -18.95 -25.97 -9.93
N ALA A 101 -19.26 -26.21 -8.65
CA ALA A 101 -19.06 -27.52 -8.06
C ALA A 101 -20.12 -28.47 -8.59
N ALA A 102 -19.75 -29.73 -8.91
CA ALA A 102 -20.72 -30.72 -9.34
C ALA A 102 -21.81 -30.93 -8.25
N GLU A 103 -23.08 -30.78 -8.62
CA GLU A 103 -24.19 -31.15 -7.75
C GLU A 103 -24.12 -32.67 -7.49
N GLY A 104 -24.12 -33.09 -6.22
CA GLY A 104 -24.01 -34.50 -5.85
C GLY A 104 -22.57 -35.02 -5.72
N GLY A 105 -21.67 -34.23 -5.15
CA GLY A 105 -20.27 -34.61 -4.95
C GLY A 105 -20.09 -35.97 -4.25
N LEU A 106 -18.95 -36.60 -4.55
CA LEU A 106 -18.63 -37.95 -4.07
C LEU A 106 -18.73 -38.09 -2.54
N PRO A 107 -19.16 -39.26 -2.00
CA PRO A 107 -19.33 -39.44 -0.56
C PRO A 107 -18.01 -39.23 0.20
N ILE A 108 -18.08 -38.62 1.37
CA ILE A 108 -16.91 -38.51 2.25
C ILE A 108 -16.52 -39.90 2.73
N THR A 109 -15.26 -40.25 2.47
CA THR A 109 -14.62 -41.42 3.07
C THR A 109 -13.34 -40.98 3.78
N TRP A 110 -12.87 -41.81 4.72
CA TRP A 110 -11.57 -41.59 5.37
C TRP A 110 -10.43 -41.45 4.36
N GLY A 111 -10.43 -42.26 3.30
CA GLY A 111 -9.43 -42.19 2.23
C GLY A 111 -9.44 -40.85 1.48
N ARG A 112 -10.62 -40.32 1.13
CA ARG A 112 -10.75 -39.02 0.46
C ARG A 112 -10.37 -37.86 1.37
N SER A 113 -10.78 -37.92 2.64
CA SER A 113 -10.42 -36.88 3.62
C SER A 113 -8.92 -36.87 3.88
N LEU A 114 -8.29 -38.04 3.97
CA LEU A 114 -6.84 -38.16 4.08
C LEU A 114 -6.14 -37.62 2.83
N ALA A 115 -6.61 -37.97 1.63
CA ALA A 115 -6.07 -37.44 0.37
C ALA A 115 -6.18 -35.91 0.30
N ALA A 116 -7.35 -35.34 0.61
CA ALA A 116 -7.54 -33.90 0.67
C ALA A 116 -6.63 -33.23 1.70
N THR A 117 -6.46 -33.86 2.87
CA THR A 117 -5.54 -33.40 3.93
C THR A 117 -4.10 -33.36 3.42
N VAL A 118 -3.62 -34.44 2.81
CA VAL A 118 -2.27 -34.53 2.25
C VAL A 118 -2.07 -33.51 1.15
N LEU A 119 -3.00 -33.40 0.20
CA LEU A 119 -2.91 -32.44 -0.92
C LEU A 119 -2.85 -30.99 -0.44
N ILE A 120 -3.72 -30.59 0.51
CA ILE A 120 -3.69 -29.23 1.08
C ILE A 120 -2.39 -28.98 1.84
N VAL A 121 -1.93 -29.95 2.65
CA VAL A 121 -0.69 -29.78 3.42
C VAL A 121 0.51 -29.69 2.48
N MET A 122 0.60 -30.52 1.45
CA MET A 122 1.66 -30.46 0.43
C MET A 122 1.63 -29.14 -0.33
N ALA A 123 0.47 -28.68 -0.79
CA ALA A 123 0.34 -27.38 -1.47
C ALA A 123 0.74 -26.22 -0.56
N SER A 124 0.33 -26.24 0.71
CA SER A 124 0.70 -25.24 1.70
C SER A 124 2.20 -25.27 2.01
N ASP A 125 2.80 -26.45 2.16
CA ASP A 125 4.23 -26.62 2.45
C ASP A 125 5.11 -26.20 1.25
N PHE A 126 4.67 -26.51 0.02
CA PHE A 126 5.29 -26.01 -1.21
C PHE A 126 5.26 -24.48 -1.30
N CYS A 127 4.13 -23.85 -0.96
CA CYS A 127 4.04 -22.39 -0.89
C CYS A 127 4.99 -21.82 0.17
N LYS A 128 5.11 -22.48 1.33
CA LYS A 128 6.03 -22.07 2.39
C LYS A 128 7.48 -22.17 1.93
N TYR A 129 7.86 -23.24 1.24
CA TYR A 129 9.18 -23.38 0.63
C TYR A 129 9.50 -22.20 -0.30
N TRP A 130 8.62 -21.90 -1.26
CA TRP A 130 8.85 -20.81 -2.21
C TRP A 130 8.83 -19.44 -1.56
N ALA A 131 7.91 -19.18 -0.63
CA ALA A 131 7.89 -17.93 0.14
C ALA A 131 9.21 -17.75 0.89
N HIS A 132 9.68 -18.80 1.56
CA HIS A 132 10.93 -18.80 2.33
C HIS A 132 12.15 -18.56 1.44
N ARG A 133 12.24 -19.27 0.33
CA ARG A 133 13.29 -19.09 -0.67
C ARG A 133 13.30 -17.69 -1.28
N ILE A 134 12.13 -17.16 -1.66
CA ILE A 134 12.00 -15.80 -2.19
C ILE A 134 12.44 -14.78 -1.13
N HIS A 135 12.09 -14.98 0.14
CA HIS A 135 12.56 -14.12 1.22
C HIS A 135 14.08 -14.13 1.37
N HIS A 136 14.74 -15.27 1.21
CA HIS A 136 16.20 -15.36 1.23
C HIS A 136 16.86 -14.72 0.01
N GLU A 137 16.43 -15.10 -1.19
CA GLU A 137 17.17 -14.81 -2.41
C GLU A 137 16.86 -13.41 -2.99
N TRP A 138 15.70 -12.83 -2.67
CA TRP A 138 15.39 -11.45 -3.09
C TRP A 138 15.89 -10.42 -2.08
N LYS A 139 16.88 -9.63 -2.51
CA LYS A 139 17.45 -8.50 -1.74
C LYS A 139 16.43 -7.48 -1.21
N LEU A 140 15.24 -7.40 -1.81
CA LEU A 140 14.16 -6.52 -1.33
C LEU A 140 13.37 -7.11 -0.17
N LEU A 141 13.31 -8.44 -0.07
CA LEU A 141 12.54 -9.14 0.94
C LEU A 141 13.43 -9.70 2.06
N TRP A 142 14.71 -9.95 1.76
CA TRP A 142 15.69 -10.41 2.73
C TRP A 142 15.72 -9.56 4.01
N PRO A 143 15.71 -8.22 3.99
CA PRO A 143 15.73 -7.45 5.23
C PRO A 143 14.57 -7.77 6.19
N PHE A 144 13.39 -8.10 5.66
CA PHE A 144 12.24 -8.48 6.49
C PHE A 144 12.41 -9.86 7.10
N HIS A 145 13.01 -10.80 6.37
CA HIS A 145 13.23 -12.16 6.83
C HIS A 145 14.52 -12.32 7.65
N ALA A 146 15.51 -11.46 7.44
CA ALA A 146 16.70 -11.33 8.27
C ALA A 146 16.35 -11.01 9.72
N VAL A 147 15.16 -10.41 9.99
CA VAL A 147 14.63 -10.30 11.34
C VAL A 147 14.57 -11.69 11.99
N HIS A 148 14.06 -12.72 11.32
CA HIS A 148 14.03 -14.10 11.82
C HIS A 148 15.44 -14.67 12.07
N HIS A 149 16.34 -14.53 11.10
CA HIS A 149 17.71 -15.05 11.18
C HIS A 149 18.65 -14.29 12.12
N SER A 150 18.28 -13.06 12.49
CA SER A 150 19.07 -12.22 13.40
C SER A 150 19.00 -12.62 14.88
N ALA A 151 18.41 -13.78 15.18
CA ALA A 151 18.37 -14.32 16.52
C ALA A 151 19.75 -14.87 16.93
N ASP A 152 20.33 -14.33 17.99
CA ASP A 152 21.63 -14.80 18.51
C ASP A 152 21.52 -16.13 19.26
N VAL A 153 20.33 -16.41 19.78
CA VAL A 153 19.97 -17.65 20.48
C VAL A 153 18.58 -18.06 20.01
N LEU A 154 18.36 -19.37 19.86
CA LEU A 154 17.07 -19.90 19.43
C LEU A 154 16.26 -20.40 20.64
N THR A 155 14.99 -20.01 20.67
CA THR A 155 13.98 -20.55 21.60
C THR A 155 12.70 -20.88 20.85
N PRO A 156 11.76 -21.67 21.42
CA PRO A 156 10.49 -21.94 20.74
C PRO A 156 9.74 -20.67 20.32
N LEU A 157 9.95 -19.54 20.99
CA LEU A 157 9.37 -18.24 20.62
C LEU A 157 9.98 -17.63 19.36
N THR A 158 11.20 -17.99 18.98
CA THR A 158 11.88 -17.49 17.77
C THR A 158 11.09 -17.83 16.49
N VAL A 159 10.20 -18.83 16.52
CA VAL A 159 9.25 -19.09 15.42
C VAL A 159 8.35 -17.89 15.09
N MET A 160 8.06 -17.06 16.09
CA MET A 160 7.26 -15.84 15.97
C MET A 160 8.11 -14.58 15.82
N ARG A 161 9.44 -14.72 15.70
CA ARG A 161 10.36 -13.64 15.32
C ARG A 161 10.24 -13.36 13.82
N ALA A 162 9.04 -12.99 13.37
CA ALA A 162 8.71 -12.81 11.97
C ALA A 162 8.20 -11.39 11.73
N HIS A 163 8.70 -10.75 10.66
CA HIS A 163 8.21 -9.44 10.28
C HIS A 163 6.80 -9.55 9.66
N PRO A 164 5.87 -8.59 9.89
CA PRO A 164 4.54 -8.64 9.28
C PRO A 164 4.55 -8.76 7.76
N VAL A 165 5.43 -8.04 7.05
CA VAL A 165 5.58 -8.13 5.58
C VAL A 165 5.90 -9.55 5.11
N GLU A 166 6.77 -10.27 5.83
CA GLU A 166 7.09 -11.67 5.53
C GLU A 166 5.83 -12.55 5.61
N SER A 167 5.01 -12.31 6.64
CA SER A 167 3.76 -13.03 6.83
C SER A 167 2.74 -12.70 5.74
N ILE A 168 2.68 -11.44 5.29
CA ILE A 168 1.83 -11.02 4.17
C ILE A 168 2.22 -11.74 2.89
N VAL A 169 3.49 -11.67 2.47
CA VAL A 169 3.97 -12.31 1.23
C VAL A 169 3.70 -13.81 1.24
N ARG A 170 3.99 -14.47 2.37
CA ARG A 170 3.69 -15.90 2.56
C ARG A 170 2.19 -16.20 2.45
N ASN A 171 1.33 -15.41 3.10
CA ASN A 171 -0.11 -15.62 3.09
C ASN A 171 -0.73 -15.37 1.70
N LEU A 172 -0.20 -14.42 0.93
CA LEU A 172 -0.63 -14.19 -0.46
C LEU A 172 -0.36 -15.42 -1.33
N LEU A 173 0.85 -15.99 -1.25
CA LEU A 173 1.22 -17.19 -2.01
C LEU A 173 0.37 -18.40 -1.60
N ILE A 174 0.20 -18.61 -0.29
CA ILE A 174 -0.63 -19.70 0.24
C ILE A 174 -2.09 -19.53 -0.21
N SER A 175 -2.67 -18.35 -0.04
CA SER A 175 -4.09 -18.10 -0.38
C SER A 175 -4.37 -18.33 -1.86
N GLY A 176 -3.46 -17.91 -2.73
CA GLY A 176 -3.54 -18.14 -4.18
C GLY A 176 -3.54 -19.64 -4.52
N LEU A 177 -2.43 -20.33 -4.28
CA LEU A 177 -2.27 -21.72 -4.74
C LEU A 177 -3.18 -22.69 -3.97
N VAL A 178 -3.29 -22.55 -2.64
CA VAL A 178 -4.17 -23.43 -1.86
C VAL A 178 -5.63 -23.22 -2.25
N GLY A 179 -6.04 -22.00 -2.62
CA GLY A 179 -7.39 -21.74 -3.12
C GLY A 179 -7.69 -22.47 -4.43
N VAL A 180 -6.73 -22.46 -5.37
CA VAL A 180 -6.83 -23.26 -6.61
C VAL A 180 -6.92 -24.75 -6.28
N VAL A 181 -6.05 -25.27 -5.41
CA VAL A 181 -6.07 -26.68 -5.01
C VAL A 181 -7.37 -27.05 -4.31
N GLN A 182 -7.91 -26.17 -3.47
CA GLN A 182 -9.21 -26.35 -2.81
C GLN A 182 -10.35 -26.44 -3.82
N ALA A 183 -10.39 -25.58 -4.85
CA ALA A 183 -11.36 -25.68 -5.93
C ALA A 183 -11.24 -27.01 -6.69
N LEU A 184 -10.03 -27.43 -7.01
CA LEU A 184 -9.79 -28.71 -7.69
C LEU A 184 -10.22 -29.91 -6.84
N ILE A 185 -9.97 -29.89 -5.53
CA ILE A 185 -10.47 -30.92 -4.60
C ILE A 185 -12.00 -30.92 -4.60
N LEU A 186 -12.63 -29.74 -4.59
CA LEU A 186 -14.09 -29.60 -4.61
C LEU A 186 -14.74 -30.18 -5.88
N VAL A 187 -14.07 -30.08 -7.02
CA VAL A 187 -14.56 -30.64 -8.30
C VAL A 187 -14.22 -32.13 -8.43
N LEU A 188 -12.98 -32.52 -8.11
CA LEU A 188 -12.43 -33.83 -8.49
C LEU A 188 -12.57 -34.91 -7.39
N LEU A 189 -12.59 -34.52 -6.12
CA LEU A 189 -12.46 -35.46 -5.00
C LEU A 189 -13.71 -35.50 -4.12
N VAL A 190 -14.30 -34.35 -3.77
CA VAL A 190 -15.42 -34.26 -2.81
C VAL A 190 -16.27 -33.00 -3.08
N GLY A 191 -17.60 -33.06 -3.00
CA GLY A 191 -18.45 -31.85 -3.06
C GLY A 191 -18.37 -30.93 -1.83
N ARG A 192 -17.55 -31.26 -0.83
CA ARG A 192 -17.30 -30.50 0.40
C ARG A 192 -15.89 -30.79 0.94
N ILE A 193 -15.20 -29.78 1.46
CA ILE A 193 -13.85 -29.99 2.03
C ILE A 193 -14.00 -30.58 3.44
N ASP A 194 -13.50 -31.79 3.63
CA ASP A 194 -13.36 -32.44 4.94
C ASP A 194 -11.92 -32.88 5.13
N LEU A 195 -11.28 -32.36 6.18
CA LEU A 195 -9.87 -32.61 6.49
C LEU A 195 -9.78 -33.45 7.75
N VAL A 196 -8.83 -34.39 7.76
CA VAL A 196 -8.54 -35.16 8.96
C VAL A 196 -7.93 -34.23 10.00
N THR A 197 -8.59 -34.13 11.15
CA THR A 197 -8.15 -33.30 12.28
C THR A 197 -7.95 -34.14 13.54
N ILE A 198 -7.04 -33.69 14.41
CA ILE A 198 -6.80 -34.23 15.76
C ILE A 198 -6.95 -33.05 16.72
N ALA A 199 -7.93 -33.14 17.63
CA ALA A 199 -8.27 -32.07 18.56
C ALA A 199 -8.46 -30.69 17.87
N GLY A 200 -9.11 -30.70 16.70
CA GLY A 200 -9.40 -29.52 15.89
C GLY A 200 -8.25 -29.04 14.98
N ALA A 201 -7.02 -29.49 15.19
CA ALA A 201 -5.88 -29.15 14.32
C ALA A 201 -5.75 -30.13 13.17
N ASN A 202 -5.29 -29.67 12.00
CA ASN A 202 -4.97 -30.55 10.88
C ASN A 202 -3.99 -31.67 11.32
N ALA A 203 -4.32 -32.93 11.05
CA ALA A 203 -3.63 -34.08 11.62
C ALA A 203 -2.13 -34.10 11.31
N LEU A 204 -1.71 -33.73 10.10
CA LEU A 204 -0.28 -33.71 9.72
C LEU A 204 0.47 -32.60 10.46
N TYR A 205 -0.13 -31.42 10.60
CA TYR A 205 0.46 -30.35 11.41
C TYR A 205 0.52 -30.72 12.90
N PHE A 206 -0.52 -31.39 13.41
CA PHE A 206 -0.55 -31.89 14.78
C PHE A 206 0.60 -32.87 15.04
N LEU A 207 0.79 -33.84 14.14
CA LEU A 207 1.89 -34.81 14.19
C LEU A 207 3.24 -34.11 14.12
N PHE A 208 3.45 -33.23 13.15
CA PHE A 208 4.70 -32.47 13.00
C PHE A 208 5.04 -31.66 14.26
N ASN A 209 4.06 -30.98 14.85
CA ASN A 209 4.26 -30.21 16.08
C ASN A 209 4.61 -31.11 17.28
N THR A 210 3.93 -32.25 17.40
CA THR A 210 4.14 -33.24 18.47
C THR A 210 5.52 -33.88 18.39
N LEU A 211 6.04 -34.11 17.17
CA LEU A 211 7.31 -34.79 16.92
C LEU A 211 8.56 -33.90 17.04
N GLY A 212 8.43 -32.71 17.64
CA GLY A 212 9.59 -31.87 17.99
C GLY A 212 9.73 -30.58 17.20
N ALA A 213 8.66 -30.05 16.57
CA ALA A 213 8.74 -28.80 15.82
C ALA A 213 9.29 -27.61 16.66
N ASN A 214 9.03 -27.58 17.97
CA ASN A 214 9.59 -26.55 18.87
C ASN A 214 11.10 -26.70 19.08
N LEU A 215 11.67 -27.90 18.93
CA LEU A 215 13.12 -28.10 19.02
C LEU A 215 13.86 -27.48 17.83
N ARG A 216 13.18 -27.25 16.69
CA ARG A 216 13.75 -26.58 15.50
C ARG A 216 14.29 -25.18 15.83
N HIS A 217 13.74 -24.52 16.85
CA HIS A 217 14.27 -23.28 17.41
C HIS A 217 14.67 -23.49 18.87
N SER A 218 15.75 -24.23 19.11
CA SER A 218 16.29 -24.43 20.45
C SER A 218 17.77 -24.74 20.37
N HIS A 219 18.46 -24.74 21.51
CA HIS A 219 19.85 -25.24 21.60
C HIS A 219 19.91 -26.79 21.62
N ILE A 220 18.78 -27.48 21.58
CA ILE A 220 18.70 -28.93 21.66
C ILE A 220 18.68 -29.52 20.24
N TRP A 221 19.80 -30.14 19.86
CA TRP A 221 19.93 -30.83 18.59
C TRP A 221 19.12 -32.13 18.55
N LEU A 222 18.19 -32.26 17.60
CA LEU A 222 17.45 -33.48 17.27
C LEU A 222 17.50 -33.71 15.76
N SER A 223 18.17 -34.78 15.33
CA SER A 223 18.21 -35.24 13.93
C SER A 223 17.28 -36.44 13.77
N TYR A 224 16.65 -36.56 12.61
CA TYR A 224 15.84 -37.74 12.24
C TYR A 224 16.69 -38.80 11.52
N GLY A 225 17.99 -38.56 11.36
CA GLY A 225 18.91 -39.43 10.66
C GLY A 225 18.87 -39.25 9.13
N TYR A 226 19.93 -39.73 8.48
CA TYR A 226 20.23 -39.43 7.08
C TYR A 226 19.06 -39.73 6.13
N VAL A 227 18.38 -40.86 6.28
CA VAL A 227 17.31 -41.28 5.35
C VAL A 227 16.05 -40.42 5.49
N LEU A 228 15.55 -40.25 6.72
CA LEU A 228 14.31 -39.49 6.95
C LEU A 228 14.46 -38.00 6.63
N GLU A 229 15.67 -37.45 6.79
CA GLU A 229 15.98 -36.05 6.50
C GLU A 229 15.98 -35.68 5.00
N HIS A 230 15.84 -36.66 4.10
CA HIS A 230 15.56 -36.40 2.67
C HIS A 230 14.06 -36.20 2.39
N ILE A 231 13.19 -36.59 3.33
CA ILE A 231 11.73 -36.54 3.16
C ILE A 231 11.12 -35.51 4.12
N LEU A 232 11.57 -35.47 5.38
CA LEU A 232 11.06 -34.62 6.45
C LEU A 232 12.17 -33.71 6.99
N ILE A 233 11.87 -32.43 7.18
CA ILE A 233 12.82 -31.49 7.79
C ILE A 233 12.90 -31.74 9.30
N SER A 234 14.09 -32.12 9.77
CA SER A 234 14.36 -32.29 11.21
C SER A 234 14.64 -30.97 11.94
N PRO A 235 14.58 -30.96 13.28
CA PRO A 235 15.10 -29.87 14.10
C PRO A 235 16.55 -29.50 13.80
N ALA A 236 17.42 -30.49 13.60
CA ALA A 236 18.80 -30.27 13.20
C ALA A 236 18.91 -29.53 11.86
N GLN A 237 18.17 -29.95 10.83
CA GLN A 237 18.21 -29.30 9.51
C GLN A 237 17.76 -27.83 9.55
N HIS A 238 16.73 -27.51 10.36
CA HIS A 238 16.29 -26.13 10.52
C HIS A 238 17.24 -25.29 11.38
N GLN A 239 17.87 -25.88 12.40
CA GLN A 239 18.93 -25.18 13.15
C GLN A 239 20.13 -24.88 12.23
N VAL A 240 20.52 -25.82 11.38
CA VAL A 240 21.58 -25.63 10.38
C VAL A 240 21.26 -24.46 9.44
N HIS A 241 20.01 -24.34 8.99
CA HIS A 241 19.55 -23.22 8.16
C HIS A 241 19.74 -21.84 8.83
N HIS A 242 19.68 -21.77 10.17
CA HIS A 242 19.95 -20.55 10.94
C HIS A 242 21.45 -20.26 11.15
N SER A 243 22.33 -21.16 10.74
CA SER A 243 23.77 -21.04 10.96
C SER A 243 24.41 -19.97 10.10
N VAL A 244 25.40 -19.27 10.68
CA VAL A 244 26.22 -18.28 9.96
C VAL A 244 27.26 -18.90 9.01
N ASP A 245 27.53 -20.21 9.15
CA ASP A 245 28.54 -20.91 8.36
C ASP A 245 28.15 -20.96 6.87
N VAL A 246 29.07 -20.55 6.00
CA VAL A 246 28.86 -20.35 4.55
C VAL A 246 28.31 -21.61 3.88
N ARG A 247 28.71 -22.81 4.32
CA ARG A 247 28.21 -24.07 3.74
C ARG A 247 26.72 -24.34 4.00
N HIS A 248 26.12 -23.62 4.97
CA HIS A 248 24.72 -23.73 5.33
C HIS A 248 23.85 -22.64 4.70
N HIS A 249 24.45 -21.62 4.08
CA HIS A 249 23.70 -20.53 3.45
C HIS A 249 22.79 -21.07 2.35
N ASP A 250 21.57 -20.54 2.30
CA ASP A 250 20.56 -20.87 1.29
C ASP A 250 20.23 -22.37 1.20
N LYS A 251 20.28 -23.08 2.33
CA LYS A 251 19.91 -24.49 2.48
C LYS A 251 18.69 -24.70 3.39
N ASN A 252 17.95 -25.78 3.17
CA ASN A 252 16.85 -26.27 4.01
C ASN A 252 15.71 -25.26 4.23
N TYR A 253 15.12 -24.77 3.15
CA TYR A 253 13.97 -23.85 3.19
C TYR A 253 12.64 -24.53 3.58
N GLY A 254 12.56 -25.85 3.51
CA GLY A 254 11.36 -26.63 3.79
C GLY A 254 10.84 -26.43 5.22
N ALA A 255 9.52 -26.43 5.38
CA ALA A 255 8.90 -26.31 6.70
C ALA A 255 8.64 -27.69 7.32
N ILE A 256 7.87 -28.55 6.63
CA ILE A 256 7.62 -29.95 7.03
C ILE A 256 8.43 -30.89 6.16
N PHE A 257 8.34 -30.77 4.83
CA PHE A 257 8.95 -31.71 3.89
C PHE A 257 10.28 -31.20 3.36
N ALA A 258 11.29 -32.07 3.39
CA ALA A 258 12.60 -31.85 2.78
C ALA A 258 12.57 -32.14 1.26
N LEU A 259 11.47 -32.71 0.76
CA LEU A 259 11.24 -33.02 -0.65
C LEU A 259 11.51 -31.81 -1.56
N TRP A 260 11.04 -30.63 -1.18
CA TRP A 260 11.22 -29.42 -1.99
C TRP A 260 12.69 -29.00 -2.05
N ASP A 261 13.38 -29.04 -0.91
CA ASP A 261 14.81 -28.79 -0.87
C ASP A 261 15.60 -29.79 -1.72
N TRP A 262 15.18 -31.05 -1.71
CA TRP A 262 15.80 -32.07 -2.54
C TRP A 262 15.55 -31.80 -4.03
N MET A 263 14.30 -31.57 -4.43
CA MET A 263 13.89 -31.30 -5.81
C MET A 263 14.58 -30.07 -6.40
N PHE A 264 14.79 -29.03 -5.60
CA PHE A 264 15.32 -27.75 -6.06
C PHE A 264 16.78 -27.50 -5.66
N GLY A 265 17.49 -28.52 -5.16
CA GLY A 265 18.93 -28.48 -4.91
C GLY A 265 19.38 -27.65 -3.69
N THR A 266 18.48 -27.42 -2.73
CA THR A 266 18.72 -26.65 -1.50
C THR A 266 18.82 -27.52 -0.26
N LEU A 267 18.80 -28.86 -0.39
CA LEU A 267 18.90 -29.78 0.73
C LEU A 267 20.32 -29.88 1.30
N TYR A 268 20.43 -29.77 2.62
CA TYR A 268 21.60 -30.12 3.41
C TYR A 268 21.20 -31.10 4.51
N VAL A 269 21.83 -32.27 4.53
CA VAL A 269 21.59 -33.32 5.53
C VAL A 269 22.84 -33.45 6.41
N PRO A 270 22.76 -33.09 7.70
CA PRO A 270 23.91 -33.21 8.60
C PRO A 270 24.27 -34.69 8.82
N ARG A 271 25.56 -35.03 8.69
CA ARG A 271 26.05 -36.42 8.92
C ARG A 271 26.27 -36.74 10.39
N SER A 272 26.47 -35.72 11.21
CA SER A 272 26.71 -35.82 12.64
C SER A 272 26.21 -34.54 13.32
N ARG A 273 26.30 -34.50 14.65
CA ARG A 273 25.96 -33.28 15.40
C ARG A 273 26.98 -32.18 15.08
N GLU A 274 26.48 -31.02 14.67
CA GLU A 274 27.31 -29.86 14.37
C GLU A 274 27.22 -28.80 15.48
N THR A 275 28.28 -28.03 15.67
CA THR A 275 28.27 -26.85 16.55
C THR A 275 27.93 -25.64 15.70
N LEU A 276 26.82 -24.98 16.03
CA LEU A 276 26.30 -23.88 15.23
C LEU A 276 26.49 -22.54 15.95
N THR A 277 26.76 -21.51 15.16
CA THR A 277 26.71 -20.12 15.60
C THR A 277 25.56 -19.44 14.85
N PHE A 278 24.72 -18.70 15.56
CA PHE A 278 23.52 -18.05 15.02
C PHE A 278 23.68 -16.53 14.90
N GLY A 279 22.77 -15.90 14.17
CA GLY A 279 22.76 -14.47 13.88
C GLY A 279 22.96 -14.20 12.38
N ILE A 280 23.27 -12.95 12.03
CA ILE A 280 23.57 -12.55 10.66
C ILE A 280 25.07 -12.52 10.45
N ALA A 281 25.55 -12.99 9.30
CA ALA A 281 26.93 -12.87 8.88
C ALA A 281 27.07 -12.10 7.57
N ASP A 282 28.28 -11.62 7.33
CA ASP A 282 28.68 -11.11 6.03
C ASP A 282 28.89 -12.26 5.02
N ALA A 283 29.27 -11.90 3.79
CA ALA A 283 29.50 -12.87 2.72
C ALA A 283 30.66 -13.84 3.00
N ALA A 284 31.55 -13.54 3.96
CA ALA A 284 32.64 -14.41 4.38
C ALA A 284 32.24 -15.34 5.54
N GLY A 285 30.98 -15.29 6.00
CA GLY A 285 30.51 -16.04 7.17
C GLY A 285 30.95 -15.43 8.49
N GLN A 286 31.47 -14.20 8.49
CA GLN A 286 31.82 -13.50 9.73
C GLN A 286 30.56 -12.89 10.34
N ARG A 287 30.27 -13.30 11.57
CA ARG A 287 29.10 -12.82 12.31
C ARG A 287 29.19 -11.31 12.50
N THR A 288 28.12 -10.63 12.13
CA THR A 288 27.93 -9.19 12.33
C THR A 288 27.23 -8.92 13.65
N GLU A 289 27.32 -7.69 14.15
CA GLU A 289 26.53 -7.29 15.32
C GLU A 289 25.04 -7.42 15.06
N GLN A 290 24.29 -7.74 16.12
CA GLN A 290 22.85 -7.94 16.03
C GLN A 290 22.17 -6.66 15.48
N PRO A 291 21.50 -6.72 14.31
CA PRO A 291 21.05 -5.54 13.57
C PRO A 291 19.73 -4.91 14.06
N HIS A 292 19.01 -5.59 14.95
CA HIS A 292 17.69 -5.22 15.47
C HIS A 292 17.65 -5.38 17.00
N GLN A 293 18.26 -4.45 17.75
CA GLN A 293 18.36 -4.56 19.21
C GLN A 293 17.06 -4.16 19.93
N THR A 294 16.17 -3.46 19.22
CA THR A 294 14.88 -3.00 19.75
C THR A 294 13.73 -3.40 18.83
N LEU A 295 12.51 -3.44 19.37
CA LEU A 295 11.30 -3.72 18.60
C LEU A 295 11.12 -2.72 17.42
N GLY A 296 11.40 -1.44 17.65
CA GLY A 296 11.33 -0.42 16.59
C GLY A 296 12.33 -0.68 15.46
N GLN A 297 13.55 -1.10 15.79
CA GLN A 297 14.53 -1.48 14.77
C GLN A 297 14.12 -2.74 14.00
N ALA A 298 13.52 -3.72 14.67
CA ALA A 298 13.01 -4.93 14.01
C ALA A 298 11.87 -4.63 13.04
N LEU A 299 11.01 -3.66 13.35
CA LEU A 299 9.83 -3.32 12.53
C LEU A 299 10.11 -2.28 11.42
N PHE A 300 11.02 -1.33 11.64
CA PHE A 300 11.19 -0.21 10.70
C PHE A 300 12.50 -0.23 9.90
N LYS A 301 13.59 -0.79 10.46
CA LYS A 301 14.88 -0.86 9.75
C LYS A 301 14.80 -1.68 8.45
N PRO A 302 14.07 -2.82 8.39
CA PRO A 302 13.92 -3.57 7.15
C PRO A 302 13.41 -2.74 5.97
N PHE A 303 12.48 -1.81 6.19
CA PHE A 303 12.00 -0.92 5.12
C PHE A 303 13.10 -0.03 4.56
N ALA A 304 13.97 0.50 5.43
CA ALA A 304 15.11 1.32 5.01
C ALA A 304 16.13 0.49 4.24
N GLU A 305 16.47 -0.71 4.72
CA GLU A 305 17.42 -1.62 4.06
C GLU A 305 16.89 -2.12 2.70
N SER A 306 15.60 -2.48 2.62
CA SER A 306 14.94 -2.83 1.36
C SER A 306 14.93 -1.65 0.38
N TRP A 307 14.71 -0.43 0.87
CA TRP A 307 14.79 0.78 0.05
C TRP A 307 16.22 1.05 -0.43
N GLU A 308 17.21 0.85 0.42
CA GLU A 308 18.62 0.96 0.06
C GLU A 308 18.99 -0.07 -1.02
N ALA A 309 18.60 -1.34 -0.84
CA ALA A 309 18.79 -2.40 -1.83
C ALA A 309 18.13 -2.07 -3.17
N LEU A 310 16.91 -1.52 -3.14
CA LEU A 310 16.21 -1.04 -4.34
C LEU A 310 16.99 0.11 -5.00
N SER A 311 17.39 1.09 -4.19
CA SER A 311 18.04 2.31 -4.67
C SER A 311 19.46 2.09 -5.17
N ALA A 312 20.18 1.10 -4.63
CA ALA A 312 21.54 0.74 -5.05
C ALA A 312 21.56 0.09 -6.43
N ARG A 313 20.46 -0.55 -6.86
CA ARG A 313 20.27 -1.03 -8.23
C ARG A 313 20.01 0.11 -9.22
N LEU A 314 19.68 1.30 -8.73
CA LEU A 314 19.50 2.46 -9.57
C LEU A 314 20.88 3.12 -9.80
N PRO A 315 21.19 3.55 -11.04
CA PRO A 315 22.41 4.28 -11.35
C PRO A 315 22.65 5.42 -10.34
N ARG A 316 23.83 5.42 -9.68
CA ARG A 316 24.26 6.55 -8.86
C ARG A 316 24.41 7.80 -9.72
N ARG A 317 23.94 8.93 -9.20
CA ARG A 317 24.01 10.25 -9.83
C ARG A 317 25.46 10.76 -9.82
N ASN A 318 26.26 10.37 -10.82
CA ASN A 318 27.55 11.01 -11.08
C ASN A 318 27.30 12.21 -11.98
N GLY A 319 27.10 13.38 -11.36
CA GLY A 319 26.91 14.65 -12.06
C GLY A 319 26.17 15.66 -11.19
N ALA A 320 26.56 16.94 -11.31
CA ALA A 320 25.90 18.09 -10.69
C ALA A 320 24.37 18.02 -10.89
N PRO A 321 23.58 18.63 -9.99
CA PRO A 321 22.14 18.53 -10.06
C PRO A 321 21.63 19.18 -11.35
N LEU A 322 21.43 18.40 -12.42
CA LEU A 322 20.44 18.76 -13.43
C LEU A 322 19.15 19.03 -12.66
N GLU A 323 18.71 20.27 -12.67
CA GLU A 323 17.31 20.57 -12.40
C GLU A 323 16.53 19.66 -13.35
N ASP A 324 15.97 18.55 -12.85
CA ASP A 324 15.13 17.64 -13.64
C ASP A 324 13.89 18.45 -14.02
N ALA A 325 14.03 19.26 -15.07
CA ALA A 325 12.94 20.03 -15.63
C ALA A 325 12.04 19.02 -16.33
N MET A 326 10.75 19.05 -16.00
CA MET A 326 9.76 18.21 -16.67
C MET A 326 9.82 18.48 -18.18
N THR A 327 10.11 17.45 -18.97
CA THR A 327 10.24 17.61 -20.41
C THR A 327 8.90 18.00 -21.03
N PRO A 328 8.88 18.80 -22.11
CA PRO A 328 7.64 19.22 -22.75
C PRO A 328 6.77 18.05 -23.23
N GLY A 329 7.41 16.97 -23.71
CA GLY A 329 6.74 15.74 -24.14
C GLY A 329 6.07 15.00 -22.99
N PHE A 330 6.79 14.80 -21.88
CA PHE A 330 6.21 14.15 -20.71
C PHE A 330 5.10 15.00 -20.09
N SER A 331 5.30 16.32 -19.99
CA SER A 331 4.24 17.25 -19.56
C SER A 331 2.98 17.16 -20.43
N LEU A 332 3.13 17.07 -21.76
CA LEU A 332 1.99 16.95 -22.66
C LEU A 332 1.27 15.62 -22.46
N TRP A 333 2.00 14.52 -22.22
CA TRP A 333 1.38 13.24 -21.90
C TRP A 333 0.60 13.25 -20.58
N LEU A 334 1.13 13.89 -19.54
CA LEU A 334 0.40 14.10 -18.28
C LEU A 334 -0.85 14.98 -18.49
N ASP A 335 -0.80 15.98 -19.39
CA ASP A 335 -1.97 16.75 -19.81
C ASP A 335 -3.00 15.84 -20.53
N THR A 336 -2.55 14.97 -21.45
CA THR A 336 -3.41 14.02 -22.18
C THR A 336 -4.13 13.06 -21.23
N LEU A 337 -3.39 12.39 -20.34
CA LEU A 337 -3.99 11.45 -19.38
C LEU A 337 -4.96 12.14 -18.44
N ARG A 338 -4.65 13.36 -17.99
CA ARG A 338 -5.54 14.16 -17.15
C ARG A 338 -6.81 14.57 -17.88
N ALA A 339 -6.72 14.99 -19.13
CA ALA A 339 -7.88 15.33 -19.94
C ALA A 339 -8.75 14.09 -20.19
N ALA A 340 -8.14 12.95 -20.56
CA ALA A 340 -8.84 11.68 -20.76
C ALA A 340 -9.54 11.23 -19.47
N ALA A 341 -8.84 11.24 -18.33
CA ALA A 341 -9.43 10.86 -17.05
C ALA A 341 -10.59 11.78 -16.65
N ALA A 342 -10.48 13.10 -16.85
CA ALA A 342 -11.57 14.05 -16.57
C ALA A 342 -12.83 13.72 -17.38
N LEU A 343 -12.65 13.41 -18.67
CA LEU A 343 -13.74 13.03 -19.56
C LEU A 343 -14.32 11.66 -19.21
N CYS A 344 -13.49 10.65 -18.90
CA CYS A 344 -13.96 9.35 -18.43
C CYS A 344 -14.83 9.45 -17.18
N VAL A 345 -14.47 10.31 -16.23
CA VAL A 345 -15.30 10.58 -15.04
C VAL A 345 -16.62 11.22 -15.42
N LEU A 346 -16.62 12.23 -16.29
CA LEU A 346 -17.85 12.85 -16.80
C LEU A 346 -18.75 11.82 -17.48
N PHE A 347 -18.23 11.06 -18.44
CA PHE A 347 -19.00 10.05 -19.17
C PHE A 347 -19.52 8.95 -18.23
N GLY A 348 -18.70 8.51 -17.28
CA GLY A 348 -19.12 7.52 -16.28
C GLY A 348 -20.18 8.04 -15.31
N HIS A 349 -20.32 9.34 -15.11
CA HIS A 349 -21.45 9.90 -14.37
C HIS A 349 -22.67 10.16 -15.24
N MET A 350 -22.49 10.62 -16.47
CA MET A 350 -23.58 10.74 -17.44
C MET A 350 -24.23 9.38 -17.73
N ALA A 351 -23.46 8.29 -17.68
CA ALA A 351 -23.94 6.91 -17.90
C ALA A 351 -24.88 6.34 -16.81
N HIS A 352 -25.24 7.10 -15.77
CA HIS A 352 -26.27 6.64 -14.85
C HIS A 352 -27.60 6.51 -15.58
N ILE A 353 -28.37 5.44 -15.28
CA ILE A 353 -29.65 5.14 -15.93
C ILE A 353 -30.58 6.35 -15.96
N ARG A 354 -30.60 7.12 -14.86
CA ARG A 354 -31.42 8.32 -14.71
C ARG A 354 -31.14 9.40 -15.78
N PHE A 355 -29.92 9.51 -16.27
CA PHE A 355 -29.53 10.58 -17.19
C PHE A 355 -29.59 10.17 -18.65
N THR A 356 -29.51 8.89 -19.00
CA THR A 356 -29.46 8.44 -20.41
C THR A 356 -30.28 7.19 -20.68
N GLY A 357 -31.28 6.90 -19.83
CA GLY A 357 -32.16 5.72 -19.98
C GLY A 357 -31.45 4.35 -19.88
N GLY A 358 -30.16 4.31 -19.56
CA GLY A 358 -29.34 3.09 -19.53
C GLY A 358 -28.48 2.83 -20.76
N ASP A 359 -28.54 3.68 -21.80
CA ASP A 359 -27.82 3.48 -23.08
C ASP A 359 -26.30 3.27 -22.92
N TYR A 360 -25.70 3.88 -21.90
CA TYR A 360 -24.26 3.77 -21.62
C TYR A 360 -23.96 3.09 -20.28
N TYR A 361 -24.92 2.37 -19.70
CA TYR A 361 -24.77 1.77 -18.37
C TYR A 361 -23.57 0.82 -18.25
N PHE A 362 -23.11 0.23 -19.36
CA PHE A 362 -21.88 -0.57 -19.40
C PHE A 362 -20.65 0.19 -18.85
N LEU A 363 -20.58 1.52 -18.97
CA LEU A 363 -19.52 2.35 -18.39
C LEU A 363 -19.56 2.36 -16.86
N ARG A 364 -20.75 2.21 -16.27
CA ARG A 364 -20.96 2.02 -14.83
C ARG A 364 -20.60 0.61 -14.41
N GLU A 365 -20.97 -0.41 -15.20
CA GLU A 365 -20.68 -1.81 -14.88
C GLU A 365 -19.18 -2.10 -14.80
N ILE A 366 -18.38 -1.48 -15.68
CA ILE A 366 -16.91 -1.58 -15.62
C ILE A 366 -16.27 -0.59 -14.64
N ASN A 367 -17.07 0.25 -13.98
CA ASN A 367 -16.64 1.31 -13.05
C ASN A 367 -15.53 2.25 -13.59
N ILE A 368 -15.63 2.66 -14.86
CA ILE A 368 -14.55 3.42 -15.53
C ILE A 368 -14.25 4.76 -14.87
N ALA A 369 -15.25 5.38 -14.23
CA ALA A 369 -15.06 6.64 -13.51
C ALA A 369 -14.15 6.48 -12.29
N SER A 370 -14.34 5.41 -11.50
CA SER A 370 -13.48 5.12 -10.35
C SER A 370 -12.04 4.84 -10.78
N ASP A 371 -11.86 3.98 -11.79
CA ASP A 371 -10.55 3.66 -12.36
C ASP A 371 -9.81 4.94 -12.84
N ALA A 372 -10.52 5.87 -13.48
CA ALA A 372 -9.98 7.14 -13.93
C ALA A 372 -9.54 8.07 -12.77
N VAL A 373 -10.21 8.04 -11.61
CA VAL A 373 -9.79 8.81 -10.43
C VAL A 373 -8.46 8.29 -9.87
N ILE A 374 -8.19 6.99 -9.94
CA ILE A 374 -6.89 6.45 -9.53
C ILE A 374 -5.77 6.95 -10.46
N VAL A 375 -6.03 7.06 -11.76
CA VAL A 375 -5.11 7.70 -12.71
C VAL A 375 -4.82 9.14 -12.25
N PHE A 376 -5.84 9.91 -11.87
CA PHE A 376 -5.67 11.25 -11.31
C PHE A 376 -4.77 11.27 -10.07
N PHE A 377 -4.96 10.37 -9.11
CA PHE A 377 -4.12 10.34 -7.91
C PHE A 377 -2.66 10.08 -8.23
N VAL A 378 -2.36 9.16 -9.15
CA VAL A 378 -0.98 8.91 -9.59
C VAL A 378 -0.40 10.15 -10.28
N LEU A 379 -1.14 10.77 -11.20
CA LEU A 379 -0.70 12.00 -11.89
C LEU A 379 -0.48 13.16 -10.91
N SER A 380 -1.38 13.30 -9.93
CA SER A 380 -1.31 14.27 -8.84
C SER A 380 -0.03 14.09 -8.03
N GLY A 381 0.30 12.85 -7.64
CA GLY A 381 1.56 12.51 -6.98
C GLY A 381 2.80 12.95 -7.76
N VAL A 382 2.83 12.70 -9.08
CA VAL A 382 3.94 13.13 -9.96
C VAL A 382 4.09 14.66 -9.96
N VAL A 383 3.00 15.37 -10.23
CA VAL A 383 3.00 16.84 -10.38
C VAL A 383 3.31 17.53 -9.05
N ILE A 384 2.79 17.01 -7.93
CA ILE A 384 3.04 17.58 -6.61
C ILE A 384 4.46 17.32 -6.16
N ALA A 385 5.02 16.13 -6.39
CA ALA A 385 6.42 15.86 -6.12
C ALA A 385 7.37 16.78 -6.92
N TYR A 386 7.07 17.01 -8.20
CA TYR A 386 7.81 17.96 -9.05
C TYR A 386 7.75 19.39 -8.51
N THR A 387 6.54 19.87 -8.22
CA THR A 387 6.34 21.27 -7.80
C THR A 387 6.84 21.52 -6.38
N ALA A 388 6.74 20.56 -5.47
CA ALA A 388 7.20 20.67 -4.08
C ALA A 388 8.70 20.95 -3.98
N GLY A 389 9.51 20.32 -4.84
CA GLY A 389 10.94 20.61 -4.94
C GLY A 389 11.23 22.08 -5.30
N ARG A 390 10.39 22.69 -6.15
CA ARG A 390 10.51 24.10 -6.57
C ARG A 390 9.96 25.09 -5.54
N ASP A 391 9.05 24.66 -4.68
CA ASP A 391 8.50 25.54 -3.64
C ASP A 391 9.52 25.84 -2.53
N GLY A 392 10.39 24.88 -2.23
CA GLY A 392 11.53 25.02 -1.31
C GLY A 392 11.18 25.32 0.16
N SER A 393 9.91 25.58 0.50
CA SER A 393 9.46 25.85 1.87
C SER A 393 7.99 25.46 2.07
N LEU A 394 7.64 25.12 3.31
CA LEU A 394 6.26 24.75 3.67
C LEU A 394 5.26 25.87 3.37
N GLY A 395 5.62 27.13 3.64
CA GLY A 395 4.73 28.27 3.40
C GLY A 395 4.42 28.49 1.92
N ARG A 396 5.43 28.36 1.04
CA ARG A 396 5.22 28.47 -0.42
C ARG A 396 4.48 27.25 -0.96
N TYR A 397 4.79 26.06 -0.44
CA TYR A 397 4.08 24.83 -0.77
C TYR A 397 2.58 24.96 -0.49
N ALA A 398 2.23 25.36 0.74
CA ALA A 398 0.85 25.56 1.19
C ALA A 398 0.14 26.63 0.35
N PHE A 399 0.75 27.81 0.16
CA PHE A 399 0.18 28.90 -0.64
C PHE A 399 -0.22 28.44 -2.04
N ASN A 400 0.67 27.73 -2.73
CA ASN A 400 0.44 27.30 -4.10
C ASN A 400 -0.71 26.27 -4.22
N ARG A 401 -0.98 25.50 -3.16
CA ARG A 401 -2.01 24.43 -3.12
C ARG A 401 -3.34 25.02 -2.73
N VAL A 402 -3.36 25.78 -1.62
CA VAL A 402 -4.53 26.57 -1.17
C VAL A 402 -5.06 27.44 -2.31
N THR A 403 -4.21 28.25 -2.94
CA THR A 403 -4.67 29.15 -4.02
C THR A 403 -5.18 28.40 -5.25
N ARG A 404 -4.63 27.23 -5.57
CA ARG A 404 -5.10 26.40 -6.68
C ARG A 404 -6.45 25.75 -6.37
N LEU A 405 -6.63 25.26 -5.15
CA LEU A 405 -7.84 24.57 -4.74
C LEU A 405 -9.00 25.55 -4.56
N TYR A 406 -8.82 26.59 -3.75
CA TYR A 406 -9.90 27.52 -3.43
C TYR A 406 -10.32 28.43 -4.59
N SER A 407 -9.46 28.68 -5.59
CA SER A 407 -9.84 29.47 -6.77
C SER A 407 -10.98 28.84 -7.55
N VAL A 408 -11.07 27.51 -7.55
CA VAL A 408 -12.08 26.71 -8.26
C VAL A 408 -13.16 26.21 -7.31
N LEU A 409 -12.79 25.77 -6.11
CA LEU A 409 -13.72 25.19 -5.14
C LEU A 409 -14.77 26.18 -4.64
N ILE A 410 -14.38 27.40 -4.25
CA ILE A 410 -15.34 28.36 -3.65
C ILE A 410 -16.45 28.68 -4.65
N PRO A 411 -16.15 29.07 -5.91
CA PRO A 411 -17.21 29.31 -6.88
C PRO A 411 -17.98 28.03 -7.23
N ALA A 412 -17.36 26.84 -7.18
CA ALA A 412 -18.04 25.59 -7.45
C ALA A 412 -19.07 25.23 -6.36
N LEU A 413 -18.73 25.44 -5.08
CA LEU A 413 -19.67 25.27 -3.97
C LEU A 413 -20.88 26.22 -4.08
N VAL A 414 -20.64 27.47 -4.48
CA VAL A 414 -21.72 28.44 -4.75
C VAL A 414 -22.59 27.98 -5.93
N LEU A 415 -21.96 27.51 -7.01
CA LEU A 415 -22.68 26.97 -8.16
C LEU A 415 -23.52 25.75 -7.80
N THR A 416 -22.98 24.82 -7.00
CA THR A 416 -23.73 23.66 -6.49
C THR A 416 -24.96 24.11 -5.72
N LEU A 417 -24.81 25.04 -4.75
CA LEU A 417 -25.96 25.55 -3.98
C LEU A 417 -27.00 26.23 -4.88
N ALA A 418 -26.55 27.01 -5.87
CA ALA A 418 -27.45 27.71 -6.80
C ALA A 418 -28.21 26.73 -7.71
N PHE A 419 -27.51 25.76 -8.29
CA PHE A 419 -28.08 24.76 -9.19
C PHE A 419 -29.03 23.84 -8.44
N ASP A 420 -28.65 23.36 -7.25
CA ASP A 420 -29.51 22.53 -6.41
C ASP A 420 -30.77 23.30 -6.00
N ALA A 421 -30.65 24.58 -5.61
CA ALA A 421 -31.79 25.41 -5.23
C ALA A 421 -32.74 25.72 -6.41
N ILE A 422 -32.23 25.83 -7.63
CA ILE A 422 -33.04 26.03 -8.83
C ILE A 422 -33.71 24.71 -9.23
N GLY A 423 -32.92 23.64 -9.40
CA GLY A 423 -33.41 22.36 -9.89
C GLY A 423 -34.44 21.72 -8.98
N THR A 424 -34.23 21.72 -7.66
CA THR A 424 -35.20 21.17 -6.69
C THR A 424 -36.54 21.90 -6.67
N ARG A 425 -36.61 23.16 -7.13
CA ARG A 425 -37.86 23.91 -7.29
C ARG A 425 -38.57 23.62 -8.61
N ILE A 426 -37.83 23.22 -9.63
CA ILE A 426 -38.37 22.88 -10.95
C ILE A 426 -38.87 21.45 -10.93
N ASP A 427 -38.02 20.51 -10.54
CA ASP A 427 -38.36 19.10 -10.40
C ASP A 427 -37.53 18.46 -9.28
N MET A 428 -38.19 18.10 -8.18
CA MET A 428 -37.56 17.41 -7.05
C MET A 428 -37.22 15.95 -7.39
N SER A 429 -37.87 15.33 -8.38
CA SER A 429 -37.64 13.93 -8.74
C SER A 429 -36.24 13.70 -9.32
N ALA A 430 -35.63 14.72 -9.94
CA ALA A 430 -34.24 14.73 -10.40
C ALA A 430 -33.18 14.79 -9.26
N TYR A 431 -33.62 14.96 -8.01
CA TYR A 431 -32.78 15.08 -6.79
C TYR A 431 -33.03 13.95 -5.77
N PRO A 432 -32.86 12.67 -6.15
CA PRO A 432 -33.05 11.53 -5.25
C PRO A 432 -32.01 11.52 -4.12
N ALA A 433 -32.41 11.01 -2.95
CA ALA A 433 -31.61 11.02 -1.71
C ALA A 433 -30.22 10.37 -1.82
N ASP A 434 -30.06 9.34 -2.65
CA ASP A 434 -28.76 8.67 -2.86
C ASP A 434 -27.73 9.57 -3.56
N TYR A 435 -28.21 10.58 -4.28
CA TYR A 435 -27.41 11.47 -5.12
C TYR A 435 -27.44 12.93 -4.68
N TYR A 436 -28.28 13.27 -3.71
CA TYR A 436 -28.47 14.63 -3.20
C TYR A 436 -28.45 14.65 -1.66
N GLY A 437 -27.45 15.34 -1.08
CA GLY A 437 -27.29 15.52 0.35
C GLY A 437 -27.75 16.90 0.83
N VAL A 438 -28.83 16.95 1.62
CA VAL A 438 -29.31 18.20 2.23
C VAL A 438 -28.56 18.45 3.53
N LEU A 439 -27.84 19.57 3.59
CA LEU A 439 -27.12 20.02 4.79
C LEU A 439 -27.50 21.46 5.13
N PRO A 440 -27.49 21.85 6.42
CA PRO A 440 -27.51 23.26 6.80
C PRO A 440 -26.38 24.03 6.12
N LEU A 441 -26.64 25.27 5.68
CA LEU A 441 -25.67 26.08 4.94
C LEU A 441 -24.31 26.19 5.65
N TRP A 442 -24.32 26.36 6.98
CA TRP A 442 -23.09 26.46 7.76
C TRP A 442 -22.27 25.16 7.69
N GLU A 443 -22.92 23.99 7.74
CA GLU A 443 -22.24 22.70 7.69
C GLU A 443 -21.72 22.43 6.29
N PHE A 444 -22.54 22.67 5.26
CA PHE A 444 -22.11 22.58 3.86
C PHE A 444 -20.85 23.42 3.61
N LEU A 445 -20.84 24.68 4.06
CA LEU A 445 -19.69 25.56 3.91
C LEU A 445 -18.50 25.12 4.77
N ALA A 446 -18.72 24.74 6.02
CA ALA A 446 -17.65 24.28 6.91
C ALA A 446 -16.96 23.03 6.34
N ARG A 447 -17.75 22.03 5.93
CA ARG A 447 -17.29 20.77 5.35
C ARG A 447 -16.61 20.96 4.00
N GLY A 448 -17.24 21.73 3.10
CA GLY A 448 -16.69 22.04 1.79
C GLY A 448 -15.39 22.84 1.86
N LEU A 449 -15.34 23.90 2.66
CA LEU A 449 -14.14 24.75 2.76
C LEU A 449 -13.00 24.09 3.55
N SER A 450 -13.29 23.17 4.46
CA SER A 450 -12.25 22.39 5.17
C SER A 450 -11.84 21.11 4.45
N PHE A 451 -12.55 20.72 3.39
CA PHE A 451 -12.40 19.43 2.71
C PHE A 451 -12.67 18.22 3.61
N SER A 452 -13.38 18.41 4.74
CA SER A 452 -13.59 17.34 5.72
C SER A 452 -14.82 16.48 5.44
N ASN A 453 -15.49 16.66 4.30
CA ASN A 453 -16.72 15.94 3.96
C ASN A 453 -16.53 14.42 3.81
N GLU A 454 -15.30 13.94 3.60
CA GLU A 454 -14.98 12.50 3.58
C GLU A 454 -14.03 12.05 4.70
N TRP A 455 -13.65 12.95 5.63
CA TRP A 455 -12.67 12.62 6.65
C TRP A 455 -13.33 11.89 7.82
N GLN A 456 -13.10 10.58 7.89
CA GLN A 456 -13.76 9.70 8.86
C GLN A 456 -13.06 9.62 10.22
N GLY A 457 -11.92 10.29 10.38
CA GLY A 457 -11.11 10.18 11.58
C GLY A 457 -11.76 10.76 12.84
N LEU A 458 -12.44 11.90 12.68
CA LEU A 458 -13.11 12.61 13.77
C LEU A 458 -14.57 12.94 13.46
N THR A 459 -15.04 12.66 12.25
CA THR A 459 -16.36 13.10 11.78
C THR A 459 -16.98 12.11 10.81
N GLU A 460 -18.30 12.17 10.64
CA GLU A 460 -19.00 11.35 9.66
C GLU A 460 -18.87 11.92 8.24
N ARG A 461 -19.04 11.04 7.24
CA ARG A 461 -19.05 11.39 5.83
C ARG A 461 -20.35 12.12 5.49
N VAL A 462 -20.24 13.19 4.71
CA VAL A 462 -21.39 13.94 4.20
C VAL A 462 -21.22 14.24 2.71
N ARG A 463 -22.33 14.17 1.96
CA ARG A 463 -22.37 14.62 0.56
C ARG A 463 -22.71 16.12 0.53
N LEU A 464 -21.99 16.89 -0.28
CA LEU A 464 -22.21 18.32 -0.43
C LEU A 464 -23.22 18.59 -1.55
N GLY A 465 -24.52 18.60 -1.21
CA GLY A 465 -25.58 18.81 -2.20
C GLY A 465 -25.59 17.69 -3.22
N THR A 466 -25.69 18.02 -4.50
CA THR A 466 -25.51 17.03 -5.58
C THR A 466 -24.05 16.67 -5.82
N ASN A 467 -23.08 17.45 -5.34
CA ASN A 467 -21.67 17.38 -5.76
C ASN A 467 -20.88 16.24 -5.07
N GLY A 468 -21.33 15.00 -5.26
CA GLY A 468 -20.64 13.79 -4.85
C GLY A 468 -19.20 13.67 -5.36
N PRO A 469 -18.86 14.09 -6.60
CA PRO A 469 -17.49 13.98 -7.11
C PRO A 469 -16.42 14.71 -6.28
N LEU A 470 -16.79 15.67 -5.42
CA LEU A 470 -15.85 16.36 -4.51
C LEU A 470 -15.11 15.42 -3.54
N TRP A 471 -15.55 14.17 -3.38
CA TRP A 471 -14.91 13.20 -2.49
C TRP A 471 -13.40 13.03 -2.76
N SER A 472 -12.97 12.97 -4.02
CA SER A 472 -11.56 12.73 -4.35
C SER A 472 -10.68 13.94 -4.03
N LEU A 473 -11.25 15.15 -4.07
CA LEU A 473 -10.57 16.38 -3.68
C LEU A 473 -10.30 16.39 -2.18
N SER A 474 -11.26 15.92 -1.38
CA SER A 474 -11.08 15.71 0.06
C SER A 474 -9.91 14.77 0.36
N TYR A 475 -9.76 13.71 -0.43
CA TYR A 475 -8.64 12.78 -0.30
C TYR A 475 -7.30 13.43 -0.70
N GLU A 476 -7.26 14.14 -1.83
CA GLU A 476 -6.04 14.82 -2.29
C GLU A 476 -5.51 15.82 -1.27
N VAL A 477 -6.38 16.58 -0.59
CA VAL A 477 -5.96 17.51 0.46
C VAL A 477 -5.29 16.77 1.61
N GLY A 478 -5.83 15.61 2.02
CA GLY A 478 -5.18 14.72 2.98
C GLY A 478 -3.78 14.29 2.52
N PHE A 479 -3.64 13.89 1.25
CA PHE A 479 -2.34 13.52 0.66
C PHE A 479 -1.34 14.68 0.68
N TYR A 480 -1.78 15.89 0.31
CA TYR A 480 -0.95 17.09 0.30
C TYR A 480 -0.48 17.46 1.70
N MET A 481 -1.35 17.33 2.70
CA MET A 481 -1.00 17.59 4.11
C MET A 481 0.03 16.59 4.62
N LEU A 482 -0.18 15.29 4.40
CA LEU A 482 0.77 14.23 4.79
C LEU A 482 2.12 14.41 4.10
N PHE A 483 2.12 14.66 2.78
CA PHE A 483 3.34 14.84 2.01
C PHE A 483 4.10 16.12 2.42
N GLY A 484 3.39 17.23 2.61
CA GLY A 484 3.97 18.48 3.08
C GLY A 484 4.61 18.35 4.47
N ALA A 485 3.94 17.65 5.40
CA ALA A 485 4.49 17.34 6.71
C ALA A 485 5.75 16.47 6.61
N ALA A 486 5.72 15.41 5.79
CA ALA A 486 6.85 14.52 5.59
C ALA A 486 8.08 15.24 5.01
N LEU A 487 7.88 16.16 4.05
CA LEU A 487 8.94 16.81 3.31
C LEU A 487 9.56 18.00 4.06
N PHE A 488 8.74 18.84 4.71
CA PHE A 488 9.21 20.12 5.25
C PHE A 488 9.38 20.14 6.77
N LEU A 489 8.79 19.20 7.53
CA LEU A 489 8.98 19.11 8.97
C LEU A 489 10.16 18.18 9.32
N ARG A 490 10.74 18.37 10.51
CA ARG A 490 11.91 17.62 10.99
C ARG A 490 11.71 17.15 12.42
N GLY A 491 12.50 16.15 12.83
CA GLY A 491 12.51 15.62 14.19
C GLY A 491 11.17 15.02 14.63
N ALA A 492 10.88 15.11 15.93
CA ALA A 492 9.64 14.58 16.52
C ALA A 492 8.37 15.24 15.94
N LEU A 493 8.43 16.54 15.64
CA LEU A 493 7.30 17.30 15.10
C LEU A 493 6.78 16.69 13.79
N ARG A 494 7.67 16.20 12.92
CA ARG A 494 7.27 15.51 11.68
C ARG A 494 6.38 14.31 11.97
N TRP A 495 6.81 13.45 12.89
CA TRP A 495 6.10 12.22 13.20
C TRP A 495 4.79 12.48 13.92
N VAL A 496 4.77 13.44 14.84
CA VAL A 496 3.53 13.89 15.52
C VAL A 496 2.53 14.42 14.51
N MET A 497 2.95 15.31 13.60
CA MET A 497 2.05 15.87 12.59
C MET A 497 1.55 14.80 11.61
N LEU A 498 2.40 13.88 11.17
CA LEU A 498 1.97 12.76 10.32
C LEU A 498 0.91 11.89 11.02
N ALA A 499 1.13 11.55 12.29
CA ALA A 499 0.17 10.77 13.07
C ALA A 499 -1.15 11.52 13.28
N LEU A 500 -1.10 12.81 13.61
CA LEU A 500 -2.30 13.63 13.78
C LEU A 500 -3.09 13.78 12.48
N ILE A 501 -2.41 14.07 11.37
CA ILE A 501 -3.08 14.19 10.06
C ILE A 501 -3.70 12.84 9.68
N ALA A 502 -2.95 11.74 9.79
CA ALA A 502 -3.45 10.39 9.51
C ALA A 502 -4.68 10.05 10.35
N LEU A 503 -4.66 10.42 11.64
CA LEU A 503 -5.80 10.24 12.54
C LEU A 503 -7.01 11.04 12.08
N VAL A 504 -6.84 12.30 11.68
CA VAL A 504 -7.95 13.20 11.29
C VAL A 504 -8.58 12.78 9.96
N VAL A 505 -7.76 12.48 8.95
CA VAL A 505 -8.27 12.14 7.60
C VAL A 505 -8.95 10.76 7.58
N GLY A 506 -8.50 9.84 8.42
CA GLY A 506 -9.11 8.52 8.58
C GLY A 506 -8.65 7.47 7.57
N LEU A 507 -9.08 6.23 7.80
CA LEU A 507 -8.66 5.04 7.04
C LEU A 507 -8.97 5.11 5.54
N PRO A 508 -10.16 5.58 5.07
CA PRO A 508 -10.46 5.66 3.64
C PRO A 508 -9.42 6.46 2.85
N VAL A 509 -9.08 7.66 3.34
CA VAL A 509 -8.05 8.50 2.72
C VAL A 509 -6.72 7.75 2.71
N LEU A 510 -6.30 7.20 3.85
CA LEU A 510 -5.02 6.48 3.97
C LEU A 510 -4.94 5.25 3.06
N ALA A 511 -6.07 4.59 2.77
CA ALA A 511 -6.12 3.40 1.91
C ALA A 511 -5.69 3.70 0.46
N LEU A 512 -5.95 4.91 -0.05
CA LEU A 512 -5.55 5.33 -1.41
C LEU A 512 -4.26 6.14 -1.47
N LEU A 513 -3.68 6.50 -0.31
CA LEU A 513 -2.38 7.14 -0.24
C LEU A 513 -1.27 6.36 -0.98
N PRO A 514 -1.19 5.01 -0.94
CA PRO A 514 -0.20 4.26 -1.71
C PRO A 514 -0.25 4.54 -3.22
N ALA A 515 -1.43 4.61 -3.83
CA ALA A 515 -1.57 4.91 -5.26
C ALA A 515 -1.04 6.32 -5.58
N TRP A 516 -1.35 7.31 -4.73
CA TRP A 516 -0.81 8.66 -4.86
C TRP A 516 0.73 8.70 -4.69
N LEU A 517 1.27 7.96 -3.70
CA LEU A 517 2.71 7.86 -3.46
C LEU A 517 3.45 7.14 -4.58
N MET A 518 2.81 6.24 -5.34
CA MET A 518 3.41 5.67 -6.55
C MET A 518 3.71 6.77 -7.58
N GLY A 519 2.84 7.77 -7.71
CA GLY A 519 3.12 8.97 -8.50
C GLY A 519 4.33 9.77 -8.00
N VAL A 520 4.43 9.97 -6.69
CA VAL A 520 5.62 10.59 -6.06
C VAL A 520 6.88 9.77 -6.36
N ALA A 521 6.79 8.44 -6.33
CA ALA A 521 7.88 7.54 -6.65
C ALA A 521 8.32 7.69 -8.11
N VAL A 522 7.39 7.76 -9.08
CA VAL A 522 7.69 8.02 -10.50
C VAL A 522 8.56 9.28 -10.67
N TRP A 523 8.23 10.36 -9.96
CA TRP A 523 9.01 11.59 -10.03
C TRP A 523 10.38 11.47 -9.34
N SER A 524 10.38 11.04 -8.07
CA SER A 524 11.57 10.99 -7.21
C SER A 524 12.60 9.93 -7.63
N LEU A 525 12.13 8.82 -8.20
CA LEU A 525 12.99 7.76 -8.75
C LEU A 525 13.37 8.03 -10.20
N GLY A 526 12.63 8.84 -10.94
CA GLY A 526 12.84 9.01 -12.38
C GLY A 526 14.22 9.59 -12.75
N GLY A 527 14.82 10.46 -11.93
CA GLY A 527 16.19 10.92 -12.13
C GLY A 527 17.25 9.82 -11.91
N ARG A 528 16.94 8.80 -11.10
CA ARG A 528 17.80 7.63 -10.88
C ARG A 528 17.54 6.53 -11.94
N LEU A 529 16.30 6.44 -12.42
CA LEU A 529 15.85 5.53 -13.49
C LEU A 529 16.17 6.04 -14.90
N ALA A 530 16.85 7.18 -15.05
CA ALA A 530 17.22 7.83 -16.31
C ALA A 530 18.09 7.00 -17.28
N ARG A 531 18.34 5.72 -16.98
CA ARG A 531 19.13 4.79 -17.81
C ARG A 531 18.43 3.46 -18.06
N ILE A 532 17.10 3.43 -18.15
CA ILE A 532 16.42 2.27 -18.74
C ILE A 532 16.83 2.22 -20.22
N ALA A 533 17.29 1.08 -20.73
CA ALA A 533 17.62 0.96 -22.15
C ALA A 533 16.37 1.29 -23.00
N PRO A 534 16.47 2.01 -24.13
CA PRO A 534 15.32 2.37 -24.97
C PRO A 534 14.43 1.17 -25.36
N ALA A 535 15.04 0.00 -25.57
CA ALA A 535 14.35 -1.26 -25.84
C ALA A 535 13.41 -1.73 -24.72
N ARG A 536 13.68 -1.35 -23.46
CA ARG A 536 12.87 -1.67 -22.28
C ARG A 536 11.81 -0.61 -21.96
N ALA A 537 11.92 0.60 -22.53
CA ALA A 537 11.01 1.70 -22.25
C ALA A 537 9.63 1.52 -22.91
N TRP A 538 9.58 0.99 -24.14
CA TRP A 538 8.33 0.69 -24.85
C TRP A 538 7.50 -0.40 -24.18
N PRO A 539 8.07 -1.58 -23.82
CA PRO A 539 7.35 -2.57 -23.02
C PRO A 539 6.83 -2.00 -21.70
N LEU A 540 7.64 -1.20 -21.01
CA LEU A 540 7.25 -0.56 -19.75
C LEU A 540 6.12 0.47 -19.93
N ALA A 541 6.06 1.15 -21.08
CA ALA A 541 4.99 2.07 -21.41
C ALA A 541 3.69 1.34 -21.82
N LEU A 542 3.77 0.24 -22.57
CA LEU A 542 2.59 -0.36 -23.21
C LEU A 542 2.04 -1.58 -22.45
N LEU A 543 2.90 -2.48 -21.96
CA LEU A 543 2.47 -3.72 -21.32
C LEU A 543 1.60 -3.47 -20.08
N PRO A 544 1.90 -2.52 -19.16
CA PRO A 544 1.04 -2.32 -18.00
C PRO A 544 -0.38 -1.90 -18.35
N VAL A 545 -0.57 -1.15 -19.44
CA VAL A 545 -1.90 -0.75 -19.93
C VAL A 545 -2.63 -1.97 -20.49
N GLY A 546 -1.97 -2.78 -21.33
CA GLY A 546 -2.54 -4.01 -21.86
C GLY A 546 -2.89 -5.02 -20.74
N CYS A 547 -1.99 -5.20 -19.77
CA CYS A 547 -2.22 -6.04 -18.60
C CYS A 547 -3.44 -5.56 -17.81
N LEU A 548 -3.59 -4.26 -17.55
CA LEU A 548 -4.72 -3.72 -16.81
C LEU A 548 -6.06 -4.05 -17.50
N ILE A 549 -6.13 -3.90 -18.82
CA ILE A 549 -7.31 -4.24 -19.62
C ILE A 549 -7.60 -5.74 -19.52
N LEU A 550 -6.60 -6.60 -19.74
CA LEU A 550 -6.76 -8.06 -19.68
C LEU A 550 -7.19 -8.54 -18.29
N LEU A 551 -6.63 -7.95 -17.23
CA LEU A 551 -6.98 -8.27 -15.84
C LEU A 551 -8.41 -7.84 -15.49
N LYS A 552 -8.86 -6.68 -15.99
CA LYS A 552 -10.25 -6.22 -15.83
C LYS A 552 -11.22 -7.15 -16.58
N ILE A 553 -10.90 -7.53 -17.82
CA ILE A 553 -11.70 -8.50 -18.60
C ILE A 553 -11.78 -9.85 -17.88
N ALA A 554 -10.67 -10.31 -17.29
CA ALA A 554 -10.62 -11.55 -16.50
C ALA A 554 -11.38 -11.47 -15.15
N GLY A 555 -11.93 -10.31 -14.78
CA GLY A 555 -12.68 -10.11 -13.54
C GLY A 555 -11.81 -10.04 -12.28
N LEU A 556 -10.53 -9.70 -12.40
CA LEU A 556 -9.63 -9.59 -11.24
C LEU A 556 -10.09 -8.49 -10.27
N ASP A 557 -10.64 -7.39 -10.78
CA ASP A 557 -11.21 -6.32 -9.97
C ASP A 557 -12.30 -6.86 -9.02
N ARG A 558 -13.26 -7.62 -9.56
CA ARG A 558 -14.33 -8.25 -8.78
C ARG A 558 -13.78 -9.24 -7.76
N LEU A 559 -12.78 -10.04 -8.13
CA LEU A 559 -12.11 -10.95 -7.21
C LEU A 559 -11.45 -10.20 -6.05
N LEU A 560 -10.71 -9.11 -6.33
CA LEU A 560 -10.03 -8.31 -5.32
C LEU A 560 -11.01 -7.54 -4.41
N THR A 561 -12.15 -7.11 -4.94
CA THR A 561 -13.23 -6.55 -4.13
C THR A 561 -13.84 -7.61 -3.21
N LEU A 562 -14.07 -8.83 -3.72
CA LEU A 562 -14.50 -9.96 -2.88
C LEU A 562 -13.47 -10.28 -1.79
N VAL A 563 -12.17 -10.24 -2.09
CA VAL A 563 -11.13 -10.36 -1.06
C VAL A 563 -11.32 -9.32 0.03
N THR A 564 -11.51 -8.06 -0.35
CA THR A 564 -11.72 -6.94 0.59
C THR A 564 -13.00 -7.09 1.41
N ILE A 565 -14.08 -7.60 0.81
CA ILE A 565 -15.34 -7.93 1.51
C ILE A 565 -15.11 -8.96 2.61
N HIS A 566 -14.50 -10.10 2.27
CA HIS A 566 -14.27 -11.18 3.22
C HIS A 566 -13.27 -10.78 4.30
N ALA A 567 -12.29 -9.97 3.92
CA ALA A 567 -11.25 -9.47 4.80
C ALA A 567 -11.78 -8.60 5.95
N LEU A 568 -12.81 -7.80 5.66
CA LEU A 568 -13.38 -6.85 6.60
C LEU A 568 -14.64 -7.38 7.29
N ALA A 569 -15.14 -8.56 6.89
CA ALA A 569 -16.30 -9.18 7.51
C ALA A 569 -16.10 -9.38 9.04
N PRO A 570 -17.13 -9.15 9.88
CA PRO A 570 -18.52 -8.82 9.52
C PRO A 570 -18.76 -7.33 9.23
N VAL A 571 -17.74 -6.47 9.32
CA VAL A 571 -17.87 -5.03 9.06
C VAL A 571 -18.05 -4.79 7.55
N SER A 572 -19.02 -3.94 7.20
CA SER A 572 -19.22 -3.55 5.80
C SER A 572 -17.99 -2.80 5.29
N HIS A 573 -17.32 -3.37 4.29
CA HIS A 573 -16.18 -2.72 3.63
C HIS A 573 -16.56 -1.34 3.04
N HIS A 574 -17.76 -1.17 2.46
CA HIS A 574 -18.24 0.13 1.98
C HIS A 574 -18.38 1.14 3.12
N ALA A 575 -18.86 0.72 4.30
CA ALA A 575 -18.99 1.61 5.45
C ALA A 575 -17.62 2.05 5.99
N LEU A 576 -16.66 1.13 6.02
CA LEU A 576 -15.32 1.39 6.56
C LEU A 576 -14.39 2.12 5.58
N LEU A 577 -14.46 1.81 4.30
CA LEU A 577 -13.53 2.30 3.27
C LEU A 577 -14.15 3.37 2.36
N ALA A 578 -15.46 3.60 2.40
CA ALA A 578 -16.15 4.55 1.53
C ALA A 578 -15.72 4.39 0.06
N TYR A 579 -15.24 5.45 -0.59
CA TYR A 579 -14.74 5.44 -1.97
C TYR A 579 -13.39 4.71 -2.16
N SER A 580 -12.90 4.01 -1.13
CA SER A 580 -11.67 3.20 -1.14
C SER A 580 -11.97 1.71 -0.95
N ASP A 581 -13.23 1.32 -1.07
CA ASP A 581 -13.74 -0.05 -1.03
C ASP A 581 -13.05 -0.99 -2.04
N GLU A 582 -12.57 -0.48 -3.17
CA GLU A 582 -11.77 -1.23 -4.15
C GLU A 582 -10.24 -1.09 -3.96
N VAL A 583 -9.75 -0.88 -2.73
CA VAL A 583 -8.33 -0.56 -2.42
C VAL A 583 -7.30 -1.46 -3.10
N LEU A 584 -7.56 -2.76 -3.19
CA LEU A 584 -6.64 -3.71 -3.82
C LEU A 584 -6.58 -3.52 -5.34
N TRP A 585 -7.72 -3.36 -6.00
CA TRP A 585 -7.78 -3.07 -7.44
C TRP A 585 -7.19 -1.69 -7.74
N ASN A 586 -7.50 -0.68 -6.93
CA ASN A 586 -6.93 0.65 -7.01
C ASN A 586 -5.39 0.65 -6.89
N THR A 587 -4.83 -0.26 -6.09
CA THR A 587 -3.38 -0.46 -5.98
C THR A 587 -2.78 -1.04 -7.27
N VAL A 588 -3.48 -1.99 -7.93
CA VAL A 588 -3.07 -2.54 -9.24
C VAL A 588 -3.09 -1.46 -10.31
N ILE A 589 -4.14 -0.65 -10.38
CA ILE A 589 -4.22 0.49 -11.31
C ILE A 589 -3.05 1.45 -11.05
N GLY A 590 -2.84 1.84 -9.78
CA GLY A 590 -1.75 2.73 -9.39
C GLY A 590 -0.38 2.23 -9.85
N ALA A 591 -0.11 0.93 -9.65
CA ALA A 591 1.15 0.31 -10.05
C ALA A 591 1.31 0.28 -11.57
N CYS A 592 0.28 -0.12 -12.32
CA CYS A 592 0.32 -0.14 -13.78
C CYS A 592 0.50 1.26 -14.38
N VAL A 593 -0.20 2.27 -13.86
CA VAL A 593 -0.06 3.66 -14.29
C VAL A 593 1.34 4.19 -13.95
N ALA A 594 1.87 3.88 -12.77
CA ALA A 594 3.23 4.29 -12.39
C ALA A 594 4.29 3.68 -13.32
N LEU A 595 4.21 2.39 -13.63
CA LEU A 595 5.09 1.73 -14.60
C LEU A 595 4.95 2.36 -15.99
N HIS A 596 3.73 2.57 -16.46
CA HIS A 596 3.44 3.25 -17.72
C HIS A 596 4.12 4.63 -17.78
N LEU A 597 3.98 5.45 -16.74
CA LEU A 597 4.58 6.78 -16.67
C LEU A 597 6.11 6.73 -16.63
N LEU A 598 6.72 5.72 -16.00
CA LEU A 598 8.18 5.51 -16.06
C LEU A 598 8.65 5.21 -17.49
N GLY A 599 7.93 4.35 -18.22
CA GLY A 599 8.22 4.04 -19.62
C GLY A 599 8.06 5.28 -20.51
N VAL A 600 6.94 5.98 -20.41
CA VAL A 600 6.64 7.17 -21.23
C VAL A 600 7.60 8.32 -20.94
N ARG A 601 7.97 8.55 -19.67
CA ARG A 601 8.98 9.55 -19.32
C ARG A 601 10.28 9.31 -20.08
N HIS A 602 10.77 8.07 -20.12
CA HIS A 602 12.00 7.76 -20.85
C HIS A 602 11.86 7.94 -22.36
N ILE A 603 10.72 7.54 -22.95
CA ILE A 603 10.43 7.76 -24.38
C ILE A 603 10.39 9.27 -24.71
N ALA A 604 9.80 10.07 -23.82
CA ALA A 604 9.66 11.51 -23.96
C ALA A 604 10.99 12.26 -23.73
N ASP A 605 11.83 11.78 -22.81
CA ASP A 605 13.12 12.39 -22.46
C ASP A 605 14.17 12.20 -23.59
N GLY A 606 13.94 11.28 -24.53
CA GLY A 606 14.79 11.07 -25.72
C GLY A 606 14.36 11.82 -26.99
N ARG A 607 13.22 12.53 -26.98
CA ARG A 607 12.70 13.25 -28.14
C ARG A 607 12.53 14.73 -27.80
N ALA A 608 13.62 15.47 -27.98
CA ALA A 608 13.58 16.92 -28.02
C ALA A 608 12.89 17.39 -29.30
N SER A 609 11.56 17.34 -29.33
CA SER A 609 10.80 18.18 -30.25
C SER A 609 9.42 18.46 -29.67
N THR A 610 9.18 19.74 -29.46
CA THR A 610 7.86 20.37 -29.43
C THR A 610 6.92 19.62 -30.36
N VAL A 611 5.77 19.14 -29.89
CA VAL A 611 4.64 18.81 -30.76
C VAL A 611 3.91 20.13 -30.99
N PRO A 612 4.23 20.92 -32.03
CA PRO A 612 3.59 22.20 -32.28
C PRO A 612 2.43 21.88 -33.23
N GLY A 613 1.26 21.66 -32.67
CA GLY A 613 0.10 21.28 -33.45
C GLY A 613 -1.19 21.71 -32.78
N ILE A 614 -2.25 21.80 -33.58
CA ILE A 614 -3.61 22.03 -33.09
C ILE A 614 -3.94 21.03 -31.98
N ALA A 615 -3.58 19.75 -32.16
CA ALA A 615 -3.80 18.68 -31.17
C ALA A 615 -3.18 18.99 -29.79
N ALA A 616 -1.91 19.40 -29.73
CA ALA A 616 -1.25 19.71 -28.45
C ALA A 616 -1.88 20.93 -27.75
N ARG A 617 -2.32 21.94 -28.52
CA ARG A 617 -3.06 23.09 -27.99
C ARG A 617 -4.42 22.67 -27.45
N THR A 618 -5.15 21.84 -28.18
CA THR A 618 -6.45 21.32 -27.75
C THR A 618 -6.32 20.51 -26.46
N VAL A 619 -5.36 19.58 -26.37
CA VAL A 619 -5.10 18.79 -25.17
C VAL A 619 -4.83 19.70 -23.97
N ARG A 620 -3.93 20.68 -24.12
CA ARG A 620 -3.61 21.62 -23.03
C ARG A 620 -4.81 22.48 -22.64
N TRP A 621 -5.64 22.86 -23.59
CA TRP A 621 -6.85 23.65 -23.35
C TRP A 621 -7.92 22.87 -22.57
N VAL A 622 -8.12 21.58 -22.91
CA VAL A 622 -9.02 20.67 -22.19
C VAL A 622 -8.45 20.32 -20.82
N ALA A 623 -7.17 19.94 -20.74
CA ALA A 623 -6.50 19.62 -19.48
C ALA A 623 -6.46 20.83 -18.52
N GLY A 624 -6.43 22.05 -19.05
CA GLY A 624 -6.55 23.31 -18.29
C GLY A 624 -7.96 23.64 -17.81
N ALA A 625 -8.94 22.78 -18.07
CA ALA A 625 -10.29 22.82 -17.50
C ALA A 625 -10.63 21.54 -16.72
N SER A 626 -9.66 20.64 -16.54
CA SER A 626 -9.88 19.32 -15.91
C SER A 626 -10.42 19.43 -14.49
N PHE A 627 -9.99 20.43 -13.71
CA PHE A 627 -10.50 20.60 -12.35
C PHE A 627 -11.95 21.10 -12.38
N SER A 628 -12.27 22.05 -13.25
CA SER A 628 -13.63 22.55 -13.43
C SER A 628 -14.59 21.47 -13.93
N ILE A 629 -14.18 20.67 -14.93
CA ILE A 629 -14.95 19.49 -15.36
C ILE A 629 -15.25 18.64 -14.14
N TYR A 630 -14.25 18.36 -13.31
CA TYR A 630 -14.38 17.49 -12.16
C TYR A 630 -15.38 17.99 -11.10
N VAL A 631 -15.39 19.29 -10.79
CA VAL A 631 -16.22 19.83 -9.68
C VAL A 631 -17.55 20.46 -10.11
N VAL A 632 -17.79 20.70 -11.41
CA VAL A 632 -19.01 21.37 -11.91
C VAL A 632 -19.94 20.43 -12.68
N HIS A 633 -19.42 19.35 -13.28
CA HIS A 633 -20.23 18.53 -14.18
C HIS A 633 -21.47 17.95 -13.49
N TYR A 634 -21.34 17.43 -12.27
CA TYR A 634 -22.41 16.67 -11.64
C TYR A 634 -23.58 17.52 -11.16
N PRO A 635 -23.36 18.68 -10.48
CA PRO A 635 -24.43 19.65 -10.26
C PRO A 635 -25.09 20.13 -11.56
N THR A 636 -24.30 20.29 -12.63
CA THR A 636 -24.84 20.68 -13.94
C THR A 636 -25.74 19.60 -14.52
N LEU A 637 -25.31 18.33 -14.48
CA LEU A 637 -26.12 17.19 -14.92
C LEU A 637 -27.45 17.16 -14.16
N HIS A 638 -27.46 17.32 -12.84
CA HIS A 638 -28.69 17.37 -12.04
C HIS A 638 -29.61 18.55 -12.38
N LEU A 639 -29.07 19.73 -12.66
CA LEU A 639 -29.88 20.85 -13.11
C LEU A 639 -30.48 20.58 -14.49
N LEU A 640 -29.71 20.02 -15.40
CA LEU A 640 -30.16 19.70 -16.76
C LEU A 640 -31.20 18.58 -16.75
N ASP A 641 -31.05 17.56 -15.91
CA ASP A 641 -32.03 16.50 -15.66
C ASP A 641 -33.40 17.08 -15.24
N ALA A 642 -33.39 18.12 -14.39
CA ALA A 642 -34.61 18.80 -13.96
C ALA A 642 -35.20 19.78 -14.99
N THR A 643 -34.47 20.14 -16.06
CA THR A 643 -34.85 21.26 -16.94
C THR A 643 -34.95 20.92 -18.43
N LEU A 644 -34.19 19.94 -18.90
CA LEU A 644 -34.21 19.48 -20.29
C LEU A 644 -35.34 18.45 -20.46
N PRO A 645 -36.23 18.62 -21.45
CA PRO A 645 -37.21 17.60 -21.78
C PRO A 645 -36.54 16.34 -22.34
N GLU A 646 -36.79 15.17 -21.75
CA GLU A 646 -36.28 13.87 -22.23
C GLU A 646 -36.74 13.55 -23.67
N THR A 647 -37.85 14.14 -24.13
CA THR A 647 -38.38 13.98 -25.49
C THR A 647 -37.60 14.73 -26.56
N LEU A 648 -36.57 15.51 -26.18
CA LEU A 648 -35.81 16.33 -27.09
C LEU A 648 -34.93 15.47 -28.04
N PRO A 649 -35.03 15.64 -29.37
CA PRO A 649 -34.21 14.88 -30.31
C PRO A 649 -32.71 15.07 -30.06
N GLY A 650 -31.98 13.97 -29.88
CA GLY A 650 -30.56 13.99 -29.53
C GLY A 650 -30.28 14.48 -28.11
N TYR A 651 -31.21 14.24 -27.17
CA TYR A 651 -31.12 14.60 -25.75
C TYR A 651 -29.71 14.40 -25.16
N ASP A 652 -29.09 13.23 -25.33
CA ASP A 652 -27.74 12.94 -24.84
C ASP A 652 -26.68 13.93 -25.33
N LEU A 653 -26.76 14.36 -26.59
CA LEU A 653 -25.82 15.33 -27.17
C LEU A 653 -26.00 16.70 -26.54
N TRP A 654 -27.23 17.09 -26.23
CA TRP A 654 -27.53 18.33 -25.52
C TRP A 654 -27.08 18.27 -24.07
N LEU A 655 -27.37 17.16 -23.36
CA LEU A 655 -26.94 16.94 -22.00
C LEU A 655 -25.41 17.03 -21.88
N LEU A 656 -24.68 16.32 -22.76
CA LEU A 656 -23.22 16.37 -22.82
C LEU A 656 -22.70 17.76 -23.20
N GLY A 657 -23.25 18.35 -24.27
CA GLY A 657 -22.81 19.63 -24.81
C GLY A 657 -22.99 20.78 -23.83
N LEU A 658 -24.15 20.87 -23.16
CA LEU A 658 -24.43 21.89 -22.16
C LEU A 658 -23.62 21.69 -20.89
N THR A 659 -23.40 20.43 -20.47
CA THR A 659 -22.55 20.12 -19.32
C THR A 659 -21.10 20.54 -19.59
N LEU A 660 -20.54 20.15 -20.74
CA LEU A 660 -19.19 20.55 -21.13
C LEU A 660 -19.09 22.07 -21.32
N GLY A 661 -20.09 22.70 -21.94
CA GLY A 661 -20.17 24.15 -22.10
C GLY A 661 -20.09 24.88 -20.77
N THR A 662 -20.87 24.44 -19.78
CA THR A 662 -20.86 24.98 -18.42
C THR A 662 -19.50 24.79 -17.75
N CYS A 663 -18.92 23.59 -17.83
CA CYS A 663 -17.60 23.30 -17.28
C CYS A 663 -16.48 24.17 -17.90
N PHE A 664 -16.48 24.34 -19.23
CA PHE A 664 -15.47 25.16 -19.91
C PHE A 664 -15.66 26.66 -19.69
N ALA A 665 -16.91 27.14 -19.60
CA ALA A 665 -17.22 28.51 -19.23
C ALA A 665 -16.73 28.80 -17.80
N PHE A 666 -17.02 27.91 -16.86
CA PHE A 666 -16.53 27.98 -15.49
C PHE A 666 -15.00 27.99 -15.43
N ALA A 667 -14.33 27.11 -16.19
CA ALA A 667 -12.87 27.06 -16.26
C ALA A 667 -12.25 28.36 -16.77
N ALA A 668 -12.89 29.01 -17.75
CA ALA A 668 -12.44 30.30 -18.28
C ALA A 668 -12.45 31.41 -17.22
N LEU A 669 -13.42 31.37 -16.30
CA LEU A 669 -13.61 32.37 -15.25
C LEU A 669 -12.75 32.11 -14.00
N PHE A 670 -12.60 30.85 -13.58
CA PHE A 670 -12.09 30.53 -12.23
C PHE A 670 -10.82 29.67 -12.21
N GLU A 671 -10.58 28.83 -13.22
CA GLU A 671 -9.40 27.93 -13.28
C GLU A 671 -8.24 28.54 -14.09
N ARG A 672 -8.51 28.99 -15.32
CA ARG A 672 -7.50 29.55 -16.23
C ARG A 672 -6.84 30.85 -15.74
N PRO A 673 -7.53 31.77 -15.02
CA PRO A 673 -6.90 32.99 -14.53
C PRO A 673 -6.14 32.82 -13.20
N LEU A 674 -5.80 31.59 -12.78
CA LEU A 674 -5.10 31.30 -11.52
C LEU A 674 -3.87 32.19 -11.24
N LYS A 675 -3.10 32.57 -12.27
CA LYS A 675 -1.95 33.49 -12.11
C LYS A 675 -2.39 34.86 -11.58
N ARG A 676 -3.49 35.40 -12.10
CA ARG A 676 -4.06 36.68 -11.67
C ARG A 676 -4.59 36.56 -10.23
N ILE A 677 -5.31 35.48 -9.93
CA ILE A 677 -5.83 35.20 -8.58
C ILE A 677 -4.68 35.13 -7.55
N ARG A 678 -3.60 34.41 -7.88
CA ARG A 678 -2.41 34.34 -7.02
C ARG A 678 -1.74 35.70 -6.79
N ALA A 679 -1.68 36.55 -7.80
CA ALA A 679 -1.14 37.91 -7.65
C ALA A 679 -1.94 38.72 -6.63
N LEU A 680 -3.28 38.59 -6.65
CA LEU A 680 -4.19 39.25 -5.70
C LEU A 680 -4.07 38.68 -4.27
N CYS A 681 -3.87 37.36 -4.11
CA CYS A 681 -3.77 36.73 -2.79
C CYS A 681 -2.38 36.87 -2.14
N THR A 682 -1.34 37.18 -2.91
CA THR A 682 0.05 37.22 -2.42
C THR A 682 0.25 38.25 -1.28
N PRO A 683 -0.23 39.51 -1.38
CA PRO A 683 -0.09 40.49 -0.30
C PRO A 683 -0.72 40.03 1.02
N LEU A 684 -1.93 39.46 0.94
CA LEU A 684 -2.66 38.93 2.10
C LEU A 684 -1.92 37.76 2.75
N TRP A 685 -1.42 36.82 1.95
CA TRP A 685 -0.62 35.70 2.45
C TRP A 685 0.65 36.16 3.15
N VAL A 686 1.38 37.11 2.56
CA VAL A 686 2.59 37.68 3.15
C VAL A 686 2.28 38.40 4.46
N ALA A 687 1.17 39.13 4.53
CA ALA A 687 0.72 39.79 5.77
C ALA A 687 0.39 38.77 6.87
N ALA A 688 -0.37 37.71 6.56
CA ALA A 688 -0.72 36.64 7.49
C ALA A 688 0.53 35.88 7.99
N ALA A 689 1.45 35.55 7.08
CA ALA A 689 2.71 34.90 7.45
C ALA A 689 3.57 35.77 8.39
N ARG A 690 3.55 37.11 8.21
CA ARG A 690 4.20 38.06 9.14
C ARG A 690 3.48 38.14 10.49
N ALA A 691 2.16 37.97 10.51
CA ALA A 691 1.35 37.96 11.72
C ALA A 691 1.71 36.78 12.65
N LEU A 692 1.87 35.60 12.05
CA LEU A 692 2.09 34.31 12.73
C LEU A 692 3.57 34.02 13.07
N ALA A 693 4.52 34.84 12.59
CA ALA A 693 5.95 34.62 12.85
C ALA A 693 6.30 34.84 14.34
N PRO A 694 7.10 33.94 14.98
CA PRO A 694 7.50 34.07 16.38
C PRO A 694 8.17 35.42 16.69
N ARG A 695 7.95 35.98 17.89
CA ARG A 695 8.50 37.28 18.34
C ARG A 695 10.02 37.44 18.08
N ARG A 696 10.82 36.38 18.23
CA ARG A 696 12.27 36.38 17.93
C ARG A 696 12.59 36.59 16.44
N ALA A 697 11.78 36.04 15.53
CA ALA A 697 11.95 36.23 14.09
C ALA A 697 11.55 37.64 13.63
N ARG A 698 10.56 38.27 14.32
CA ARG A 698 10.21 39.68 14.13
C ARG A 698 11.35 40.62 14.56
N ALA A 699 11.97 40.36 15.72
CA ALA A 699 13.08 41.17 16.23
C ALA A 699 14.34 41.09 15.33
N ALA A 700 14.71 39.89 14.87
CA ALA A 700 15.87 39.69 14.00
C ALA A 700 15.73 40.36 12.61
N ARG A 701 14.50 40.50 12.10
CA ARG A 701 14.23 41.21 10.84
C ARG A 701 14.16 42.73 11.01
N ALA A 702 13.60 43.22 12.12
CA ALA A 702 13.60 44.64 12.46
C ALA A 702 15.04 45.18 12.62
N ALA A 703 15.94 44.38 13.21
CA ALA A 703 17.37 44.70 13.30
C ALA A 703 18.04 44.78 11.90
N ARG A 704 17.65 43.93 10.94
CA ARG A 704 18.17 43.97 9.57
C ARG A 704 17.66 45.15 8.75
N SER A 705 16.42 45.61 8.97
CA SER A 705 15.89 46.81 8.33
C SER A 705 16.41 48.12 8.95
N ALA A 706 16.78 48.10 10.23
CA ALA A 706 17.42 49.24 10.90
C ALA A 706 18.89 49.40 10.48
N GLY A 707 19.60 48.30 10.19
CA GLY A 707 21.00 48.31 9.76
C GLY A 707 21.27 48.77 8.32
N SER A 708 20.25 48.89 7.47
CA SER A 708 20.39 49.37 6.07
C SER A 708 20.17 50.88 5.90
N GLY A 709 19.93 51.62 7.00
CA GLY A 709 19.64 53.06 6.98
C GLY A 709 20.83 54.00 7.25
N SER A 710 22.01 53.50 7.65
CA SER A 710 23.10 54.35 8.20
C SER A 710 24.43 54.32 7.44
N ARG A 711 24.41 54.28 6.10
CA ARG A 711 25.61 54.60 5.30
C ARG A 711 25.27 55.57 4.17
N ARG A 712 24.98 56.83 4.54
CA ARG A 712 25.27 58.00 3.70
C ARG A 712 26.52 58.67 4.28
N GLY A 713 27.54 58.91 3.44
CA GLY A 713 28.64 59.80 3.76
C GLY A 713 30.02 59.30 3.34
N SER A 714 30.45 59.69 2.13
CA SER A 714 31.77 60.26 1.77
C SER A 714 32.20 59.85 0.36
N PRO A 715 32.61 60.78 -0.52
CA PRO A 715 33.12 60.46 -1.85
C PRO A 715 34.59 60.02 -1.78
N PRO A 716 35.09 59.14 -2.65
CA PRO A 716 36.51 58.84 -2.69
C PRO A 716 37.24 59.83 -3.60
N SER A 717 38.21 60.51 -3.01
CA SER A 717 39.30 61.23 -3.66
C SER A 717 40.37 60.27 -4.21
N GLY A 718 40.86 60.53 -5.43
CA GLY A 718 42.30 60.49 -5.75
C GLY A 718 43.05 59.16 -5.92
N SER A 719 43.30 58.83 -7.19
CA SER A 719 44.60 58.42 -7.81
C SER A 719 45.42 57.20 -7.35
N ALA A 720 45.70 56.34 -8.36
CA ALA A 720 46.92 55.57 -8.71
C ALA A 720 46.55 54.10 -9.02
N GLY A 721 46.85 53.46 -10.16
CA GLY A 721 47.81 53.72 -11.22
C GLY A 721 48.81 52.56 -11.33
N CYS A 722 48.50 51.53 -12.17
CA CYS A 722 49.41 50.62 -12.93
C CYS A 722 48.63 49.34 -13.31
N ARG A 723 48.33 49.01 -14.59
CA ARG A 723 49.21 48.48 -15.69
C ARG A 723 49.96 47.22 -15.24
N ARG A 724 50.02 46.07 -15.94
CA ARG A 724 49.94 45.58 -17.34
C ARG A 724 49.86 44.03 -17.22
N ALA A 725 49.51 43.19 -18.18
CA ALA A 725 49.19 43.26 -19.60
C ALA A 725 48.24 42.10 -19.92
#